data_AF-A0A174L659-F1
#
_entry.id   AF-A0A174L659-F1
#
_cell.length_a   1.000
_cell.length_b   1.000
_cell.length_c   1.000
_cell.angle_alpha   90.00
_cell.angle_beta   90.00
_cell.angle_gamma   90.00
#
_symmetry.space_group_name_H-M   'P 1'
#
loop_
_entity.id
_entity.type
_entity.pdbx_description
1 polymer ?
#
loop_
_entity_poly.entity_id
_entity_poly.type
_entity_poly.pdbx_seq_one_letter_code
_entity_poly.pdbx_strand_id
1 'polypeptide(L)'
;MEQAASGKEWIRLVLMPEHDNREFDAGQIQVKVKDGRIIRLDELVKVVRMEEQPQSYYRINGLNSIYLSVVAEEAANQLELSKKVQACMDDIRLSLPAGYEIHTSYDTTEFIHDELNKIYLRTGVTVAILLLFVLLITFSPKYLFLIVTSLTVNMAIAVIFYYVFGLEMQLYSLAGITVSLNLVIDNTIVMSDHYLRCKNRKAFMSVLAATLTTMGALVIIFFLDERIRLNLQDFAAVVMINLGVSLLVALFFVPSLIDKIGLKRRRKSSLTGVKRKWKMGNTRFFRWLRSKMRRGPVYFSRFYRWLIQRLCRWRVAVCLLLLLAFGLPVFLLPEKVDGDGKWAEIYNKTLGTPTYKEKVKPIVDKALGGSLRLFVQKVYEGSYFTRNEEVVLYANANLPNGSTLEQMNTLIKRMETYLSEFKEIKQFQTSVESARRASISIHFTKENQKSGFPYTLKANMISKALQLGGGDWSIYGLQDQGFSNNVRENAGSFRVKMYGYNYDELYSWATKLKEVLLSHRRIREVTIGSNFSWWKDDYQEFYFDLDKRRMIGAGVGAGELFAAIRPIYGRNQEIGSVVTEDGTERIKLSSRQSGQRDIWAMQYDPFSVGEKEYKLAELAKVEKGQMPQEVAKENQQYRLCLQYEYIGASEQGHKLLKKDLEGFNKLLPLGYKAEAESDNWSWGGGANKQYRLLLIVIAIIFFITSILFNSLKQPLAIIFVIPISYIGVFLTFYWFKLNFDQGGFASFILLCGITVNASIYILNEYNAIRKRFTRLSLLRAYVKAWNTKVIPIFLTVVSTILGFIPFMVGAEKEGFWFPLAAGTIGGLVMSVIGVFVFLPVLTLKKLTKL
;
A
#
# COMPACT_ATOMS: atom_id res chain seq x y z
N MET A 1 -20.39 8.95 51.28
CA MET A 1 -21.09 8.85 52.58
C MET A 1 -22.49 8.34 52.31
N GLU A 2 -23.03 7.56 53.25
CA GLU A 2 -24.15 6.59 53.14
C GLU A 2 -23.69 5.25 52.52
N GLN A 3 -23.70 4.10 53.20
CA GLN A 3 -24.44 3.67 54.38
C GLN A 3 -23.58 2.78 55.29
N ALA A 4 -23.51 3.13 56.57
CA ALA A 4 -23.16 2.22 57.65
C ALA A 4 -24.46 1.86 58.36
N ALA A 5 -24.99 0.66 58.14
CA ALA A 5 -25.91 -0.07 59.03
C ALA A 5 -26.31 -1.44 58.44
N SER A 6 -25.39 -2.39 58.53
CA SER A 6 -25.69 -3.83 58.64
C SER A 6 -24.37 -4.52 58.93
N GLY A 7 -24.15 -4.96 60.17
CA GLY A 7 -23.02 -5.79 60.58
C GLY A 7 -23.09 -7.17 59.93
N LYS A 8 -22.93 -7.22 58.60
CA LYS A 8 -22.75 -8.43 57.82
C LYS A 8 -21.29 -8.48 57.43
N GLU A 9 -20.52 -9.21 58.22
CA GLU A 9 -19.16 -9.60 57.85
C GLU A 9 -19.25 -10.64 56.73
N TRP A 10 -18.56 -10.37 55.63
CA TRP A 10 -18.46 -11.32 54.53
C TRP A 10 -17.22 -12.18 54.76
N ILE A 11 -17.42 -13.44 55.15
CA ILE A 11 -16.34 -14.42 55.22
C ILE A 11 -16.17 -15.03 53.83
N ARG A 12 -15.01 -14.82 53.22
CA ARG A 12 -14.65 -15.54 51.99
C ARG A 12 -14.21 -16.95 52.38
N LEU A 13 -15.10 -17.91 52.26
CA LEU A 13 -14.76 -19.32 52.35
C LEU A 13 -14.03 -19.72 51.06
N VAL A 14 -12.74 -19.99 51.17
CA VAL A 14 -11.95 -20.59 50.08
C VAL A 14 -11.61 -22.00 50.50
N LEU A 15 -12.01 -22.98 49.70
CA LEU A 15 -11.52 -24.35 49.82
C LEU A 15 -10.04 -24.33 49.42
N MET A 16 -9.16 -24.40 50.42
CA MET A 16 -7.74 -24.63 50.19
C MET A 16 -7.47 -26.12 50.41
N PRO A 17 -6.63 -26.76 49.57
CA PRO A 17 -6.20 -28.12 49.82
C PRO A 17 -5.47 -28.19 51.18
N GLU A 18 -5.66 -29.27 51.95
CA GLU A 18 -5.02 -29.46 53.27
C GLU A 18 -3.49 -29.52 53.22
N HIS A 19 -2.92 -29.74 52.03
CA HIS A 19 -1.49 -29.84 51.79
C HIS A 19 -1.06 -28.81 50.73
N ASP A 20 -0.03 -28.01 51.03
CA ASP A 20 0.66 -27.10 50.07
C ASP A 20 1.60 -27.92 49.16
N ASN A 21 1.05 -28.98 48.55
CA ASN A 21 1.82 -29.82 47.63
C ASN A 21 1.90 -29.10 46.28
N ARG A 22 2.99 -28.36 46.12
CA ARG A 22 3.40 -27.70 44.86
C ARG A 22 3.87 -28.70 43.80
N GLU A 23 3.77 -29.99 44.07
CA GLU A 23 4.06 -31.09 43.17
C GLU A 23 2.87 -32.06 43.09
N PHE A 24 2.65 -32.66 41.92
CA PHE A 24 1.61 -33.68 41.74
C PHE A 24 2.02 -35.00 42.40
N ASP A 25 1.36 -35.36 43.51
CA ASP A 25 1.53 -36.65 44.17
C ASP A 25 0.36 -37.60 43.84
N ALA A 26 0.65 -38.65 43.06
CA ALA A 26 -0.33 -39.68 42.75
C ALA A 26 -0.68 -40.57 43.96
N GLY A 27 0.18 -40.67 44.98
CA GLY A 27 -0.04 -41.52 46.15
C GLY A 27 -1.22 -41.09 47.02
N GLN A 28 -1.61 -39.81 46.95
CA GLN A 28 -2.76 -39.26 47.68
C GLN A 28 -4.11 -39.59 47.02
N ILE A 29 -4.10 -40.00 45.74
CA ILE A 29 -5.32 -40.27 44.98
C ILE A 29 -5.71 -41.73 45.15
N GLN A 30 -6.88 -41.94 45.77
CA GLN A 30 -7.44 -43.27 45.98
C GLN A 30 -8.40 -43.64 44.85
N VAL A 31 -8.15 -44.78 44.21
CA VAL A 31 -8.96 -45.34 43.14
C VAL A 31 -9.72 -46.54 43.67
N LYS A 32 -11.05 -46.49 43.62
CA LYS A 32 -11.92 -47.60 44.02
C LYS A 32 -12.15 -48.54 42.84
N VAL A 33 -11.75 -49.80 42.99
CA VAL A 33 -11.97 -50.88 42.01
C VAL A 33 -13.41 -51.39 42.14
N LYS A 34 -13.97 -51.99 41.07
CA LYS A 34 -15.34 -52.55 41.04
C LYS A 34 -15.64 -53.51 42.19
N ASP A 35 -14.64 -54.25 42.69
CA ASP A 35 -14.77 -55.19 43.82
C ASP A 35 -14.76 -54.51 45.21
N GLY A 36 -14.72 -53.17 45.27
CA GLY A 36 -14.67 -52.41 46.53
C GLY A 36 -13.28 -52.21 47.14
N ARG A 37 -12.24 -52.83 46.57
CA ARG A 37 -10.83 -52.61 46.93
C ARG A 37 -10.40 -51.17 46.58
N ILE A 38 -9.70 -50.52 47.50
CA ILE A 38 -9.11 -49.19 47.29
C ILE A 38 -7.62 -49.39 46.98
N ILE A 39 -7.18 -48.84 45.84
CA ILE A 39 -5.79 -48.88 45.39
C ILE A 39 -5.32 -47.42 45.24
N ARG A 40 -4.07 -47.12 45.58
CA ARG A 40 -3.50 -45.80 45.33
C ARG A 40 -3.11 -45.64 43.86
N LEU A 41 -3.21 -44.43 43.32
CA LEU A 41 -2.95 -44.20 41.90
C LEU A 41 -1.48 -44.44 41.51
N ASP A 42 -0.53 -44.24 42.43
CA ASP A 42 0.91 -44.49 42.21
C ASP A 42 1.27 -45.96 41.95
N GLU A 43 0.41 -46.90 42.35
CA GLU A 43 0.54 -48.32 42.00
C GLU A 43 0.17 -48.60 40.54
N LEU A 44 -0.58 -47.70 39.90
CA LEU A 44 -1.10 -47.84 38.54
C LEU A 44 -0.38 -46.95 37.53
N VAL A 45 0.17 -45.81 37.96
CA VAL A 45 0.80 -44.82 37.08
C VAL A 45 2.19 -44.43 37.56
N LYS A 46 3.10 -44.22 36.61
CA LYS A 46 4.43 -43.64 36.88
C LYS A 46 4.38 -42.14 36.58
N VAL A 47 4.54 -41.31 37.61
CA VAL A 47 4.64 -39.86 37.47
C VAL A 47 6.11 -39.47 37.26
N VAL A 48 6.37 -38.66 36.23
CA VAL A 48 7.70 -38.10 35.97
C VAL A 48 7.51 -36.64 35.60
N ARG A 49 8.17 -35.73 36.33
CA ARG A 49 8.30 -34.33 35.94
C ARG A 49 9.38 -34.24 34.86
N MET A 50 9.03 -33.71 33.70
CA MET A 50 9.97 -33.56 32.59
C MET A 50 9.64 -32.29 31.80
N GLU A 51 10.65 -31.71 31.18
CA GLU A 51 10.46 -30.60 30.25
C GLU A 51 9.65 -31.05 29.03
N GLU A 52 8.76 -30.18 28.56
CA GLU A 52 8.02 -30.44 27.34
C GLU A 52 8.96 -30.50 26.14
N GLN A 53 8.72 -31.46 25.25
CA GLN A 53 9.47 -31.57 24.00
C GLN A 53 9.34 -30.27 23.19
N PRO A 54 10.44 -29.72 22.63
CA PRO A 54 10.37 -28.53 21.81
C PRO A 54 9.41 -28.74 20.65
N GLN A 55 8.45 -27.83 20.46
CA GLN A 55 7.54 -27.87 19.32
C GLN A 55 8.17 -27.20 18.07
N SER A 56 9.15 -26.33 18.30
CA SER A 56 9.88 -25.58 17.28
C SER A 56 11.27 -25.21 17.78
N TYR A 57 12.21 -24.95 16.87
CA TYR A 57 13.52 -24.38 17.21
C TYR A 57 13.72 -23.05 16.51
N TYR A 58 14.28 -22.09 17.23
CA TYR A 58 14.68 -20.81 16.69
C TYR A 58 16.16 -20.55 17.01
N ARG A 59 16.93 -20.09 16.02
CA ARG A 59 18.36 -19.82 16.17
C ARG A 59 18.79 -18.55 15.46
N ILE A 60 19.81 -17.91 16.02
CA ILE A 60 20.56 -16.84 15.37
C ILE A 60 22.03 -17.27 15.36
N ASN A 61 22.64 -17.32 14.18
CA ASN A 61 24.03 -17.73 14.00
C ASN A 61 24.35 -19.12 14.59
N GLY A 62 23.37 -20.04 14.58
CA GLY A 62 23.50 -21.38 15.13
C GLY A 62 23.33 -21.49 16.66
N LEU A 63 23.15 -20.37 17.36
CA LEU A 63 22.84 -20.34 18.79
C LEU A 63 21.34 -20.36 19.01
N ASN A 64 20.86 -21.10 20.01
CA ASN A 64 19.44 -21.11 20.39
C ASN A 64 19.03 -19.69 20.80
N SER A 65 17.94 -19.19 20.22
CA SER A 65 17.43 -17.85 20.49
C SER A 65 16.00 -17.89 20.98
N ILE A 66 15.68 -16.94 21.87
CA ILE A 66 14.32 -16.66 22.32
C ILE A 66 13.92 -15.33 21.70
N TYR A 67 12.79 -15.33 20.99
CA TYR A 67 12.27 -14.13 20.35
C TYR A 67 11.30 -13.42 21.30
N LEU A 68 11.61 -12.18 21.62
CA LEU A 68 10.68 -11.26 22.26
C LEU A 68 10.17 -10.28 21.21
N SER A 69 8.84 -10.20 21.05
CA SER A 69 8.21 -9.22 20.18
C SER A 69 7.50 -8.16 21.03
N VAL A 70 7.85 -6.91 20.82
CA VAL A 70 7.21 -5.76 21.48
C VAL A 70 6.40 -5.02 20.44
N VAL A 71 5.09 -4.93 20.66
CA VAL A 71 4.15 -4.24 19.77
C VAL A 71 3.62 -3.01 20.49
N ALA A 72 3.65 -1.86 19.80
CA ALA A 72 3.06 -0.63 20.33
C ALA A 72 1.53 -0.70 20.26
N GLU A 73 0.84 -0.22 21.30
CA GLU A 73 -0.61 0.03 21.23
C GLU A 73 -0.92 1.13 20.20
N GLU A 74 -2.15 1.15 19.66
CA GLU A 74 -2.55 2.05 18.58
C GLU A 74 -2.33 3.54 18.89
N ALA A 75 -2.49 3.95 20.15
CA ALA A 75 -2.31 5.34 20.59
C ALA A 75 -0.89 5.67 21.09
N ALA A 76 0.02 4.70 21.11
CA ALA A 76 1.35 4.89 21.69
C ALA A 76 2.34 5.50 20.69
N ASN A 77 3.15 6.45 21.15
CA ASN A 77 4.23 7.00 20.34
C ASN A 77 5.37 5.97 20.19
N GLN A 78 5.50 5.41 18.99
CA GLN A 78 6.49 4.38 18.68
C GLN A 78 7.93 4.83 18.93
N LEU A 79 8.28 6.07 18.61
CA LEU A 79 9.65 6.60 18.81
C LEU A 79 9.99 6.77 20.29
N GLU A 80 9.02 7.15 21.12
CA GLU A 80 9.21 7.24 22.57
C GLU A 80 9.27 5.85 23.21
N LEU A 81 8.40 4.93 22.77
CA LEU A 81 8.40 3.55 23.23
C LEU A 81 9.72 2.85 22.91
N SER A 82 10.24 2.98 21.69
CA SER A 82 11.53 2.37 21.31
C SER A 82 12.67 2.85 22.22
N LYS A 83 12.73 4.14 22.56
CA LYS A 83 13.73 4.65 23.52
C LYS A 83 13.60 4.02 24.92
N LYS A 84 12.37 3.86 25.40
CA LYS A 84 12.10 3.20 26.70
C LYS A 84 12.48 1.73 26.68
N VAL A 85 12.16 1.03 25.59
CA VAL A 85 12.52 -0.38 25.39
C VAL A 85 14.05 -0.51 25.33
N GLN A 86 14.74 0.29 24.52
CA GLN A 86 16.20 0.28 24.42
C GLN A 86 16.86 0.50 25.78
N ALA A 87 16.41 1.49 26.56
CA ALA A 87 16.93 1.73 27.90
C ALA A 87 16.74 0.51 28.83
N CYS A 88 15.56 -0.11 28.81
CA CYS A 88 15.29 -1.32 29.59
C CYS A 88 16.14 -2.51 29.14
N MET A 89 16.35 -2.68 27.82
CA MET A 89 17.21 -3.74 27.30
C MET A 89 18.67 -3.52 27.66
N ASP A 90 19.15 -2.28 27.68
CA ASP A 90 20.50 -1.92 28.13
C ASP A 90 20.70 -2.22 29.63
N ASP A 91 19.69 -1.94 30.47
CA ASP A 91 19.70 -2.30 31.89
C ASP A 91 19.75 -3.82 32.10
N ILE A 92 18.93 -4.58 31.36
CA ILE A 92 18.92 -6.05 31.42
C ILE A 92 20.28 -6.61 30.97
N ARG A 93 20.89 -6.02 29.93
CA ARG A 93 22.18 -6.45 29.40
C ARG A 93 23.29 -6.43 30.45
N LEU A 94 23.22 -5.51 31.42
CA LEU A 94 24.17 -5.44 32.54
C LEU A 94 23.95 -6.54 33.59
N SER A 95 22.73 -7.08 33.70
CA SER A 95 22.35 -8.11 34.67
C SER A 95 22.49 -9.55 34.17
N LEU A 96 22.74 -9.74 32.86
CA LEU A 96 22.78 -11.06 32.26
C LEU A 96 24.01 -11.89 32.69
N PRO A 97 23.85 -13.20 32.94
CA PRO A 97 24.98 -14.10 33.18
C PRO A 97 25.92 -14.18 31.97
N ALA A 98 27.18 -14.57 32.22
CA ALA A 98 28.14 -14.80 31.15
C ALA A 98 27.65 -15.89 30.18
N GLY A 99 27.74 -15.61 28.88
CA GLY A 99 27.32 -16.53 27.80
C GLY A 99 25.96 -16.20 27.16
N TYR A 100 25.21 -15.22 27.69
CA TYR A 100 23.98 -14.73 27.08
C TYR A 100 24.21 -13.40 26.36
N GLU A 101 23.54 -13.21 25.22
CA GLU A 101 23.60 -11.98 24.45
C GLU A 101 22.20 -11.57 23.98
N ILE A 102 21.94 -10.26 23.99
CA ILE A 102 20.70 -9.67 23.48
C ILE A 102 21.01 -9.04 22.12
N HIS A 103 20.22 -9.42 21.11
CA HIS A 103 20.28 -8.85 19.77
C HIS A 103 18.94 -8.24 19.37
N THR A 104 18.95 -6.99 18.92
CA THR A 104 17.78 -6.37 18.30
C THR A 104 17.70 -6.80 16.85
N SER A 105 16.82 -7.74 16.54
CA SER A 105 16.65 -8.26 15.17
C SER A 105 15.93 -7.28 14.24
N TYR A 106 14.90 -6.60 14.75
CA TYR A 106 14.02 -5.76 13.94
C TYR A 106 13.51 -4.58 14.76
N ASP A 107 13.73 -3.36 14.26
CA ASP A 107 13.20 -2.13 14.82
C ASP A 107 12.56 -1.30 13.69
N THR A 108 11.25 -1.06 13.79
CA THR A 108 10.53 -0.24 12.81
C THR A 108 10.91 1.24 12.94
N THR A 109 11.34 1.66 14.12
CA THR A 109 11.61 3.07 14.44
C THR A 109 12.89 3.59 13.82
N GLU A 110 13.87 2.73 13.52
CA GLU A 110 15.09 3.10 12.78
C GLU A 110 14.72 3.68 11.40
N PHE A 111 13.82 3.01 10.67
CA PHE A 111 13.31 3.51 9.39
C PHE A 111 12.58 4.85 9.53
N ILE A 112 11.71 4.98 10.54
CA ILE A 112 10.98 6.23 10.78
C ILE A 112 11.98 7.36 11.07
N HIS A 113 13.00 7.10 11.89
CA HIS A 113 14.01 8.10 12.25
C HIS A 113 14.85 8.54 11.04
N ASP A 114 15.33 7.58 10.25
CA ASP A 114 16.11 7.87 9.04
C ASP A 114 15.29 8.66 8.01
N GLU A 115 14.04 8.25 7.80
CA GLU A 115 13.17 8.92 6.84
C GLU A 115 12.77 10.33 7.31
N LEU A 116 12.54 10.53 8.61
CA LEU A 116 12.36 11.86 9.20
C LEU A 116 13.59 12.76 8.98
N ASN A 117 14.80 12.24 9.22
CA ASN A 117 16.04 12.98 9.01
C ASN A 117 16.21 13.41 7.54
N LYS A 118 15.90 12.53 6.59
CA LYS A 118 15.88 12.88 5.17
C LYS A 118 14.85 13.97 4.87
N ILE A 119 13.64 13.89 5.43
CA ILE A 119 12.60 14.90 5.22
C ILE A 119 13.05 16.26 5.78
N TYR A 120 13.66 16.31 6.97
CA TYR A 120 14.18 17.57 7.52
C TYR A 120 15.24 18.19 6.60
N LEU A 121 16.19 17.39 6.12
CA LEU A 121 17.23 17.84 5.21
C LEU A 121 16.65 18.34 3.88
N ARG A 122 15.75 17.56 3.27
CA ARG A 122 15.06 17.94 2.03
C ARG A 122 14.22 19.20 2.18
N THR A 123 13.53 19.35 3.31
CA THR A 123 12.73 20.54 3.62
C THR A 123 13.62 21.77 3.74
N GLY A 124 14.73 21.66 4.47
CA GLY A 124 15.71 22.73 4.58
C GLY A 124 16.30 23.13 3.23
N VAL A 125 16.72 22.15 2.42
CA VAL A 125 17.25 22.38 1.07
C VAL A 125 16.20 23.00 0.15
N THR A 126 14.95 22.53 0.23
CA THR A 126 13.81 23.08 -0.52
C THR A 126 13.63 24.56 -0.20
N VAL A 127 13.50 24.91 1.07
CA VAL A 127 13.36 26.32 1.50
C VAL A 127 14.58 27.14 1.06
N ALA A 128 15.80 26.63 1.19
CA ALA A 128 17.01 27.33 0.78
C ALA A 128 17.04 27.60 -0.74
N ILE A 129 16.71 26.59 -1.57
CA ILE A 129 16.63 26.74 -3.04
C ILE A 129 15.58 27.77 -3.42
N LEU A 130 14.41 27.76 -2.78
CA LEU A 130 13.33 28.71 -3.05
C LEU A 130 13.72 30.14 -2.68
N LEU A 131 14.30 30.34 -1.48
CA LEU A 131 14.76 31.64 -1.02
C LEU A 131 15.87 32.18 -1.91
N LEU A 132 16.81 31.32 -2.33
CA LEU A 132 17.86 31.67 -3.29
C LEU A 132 17.25 32.07 -4.65
N PHE A 133 16.28 31.31 -5.16
CA PHE A 133 15.59 31.59 -6.41
C PHE A 133 14.88 32.95 -6.37
N VAL A 134 14.13 33.23 -5.30
CA VAL A 134 13.46 34.52 -5.09
C VAL A 134 14.48 35.66 -5.01
N LEU A 135 15.60 35.45 -4.31
CA LEU A 135 16.68 36.44 -4.19
C LEU A 135 17.31 36.73 -5.56
N LEU A 136 17.60 35.69 -6.36
CA LEU A 136 18.20 35.81 -7.70
C LEU A 136 17.28 36.53 -8.69
N ILE A 137 15.96 36.38 -8.58
CA ILE A 137 15.05 37.04 -9.52
C ILE A 137 14.73 38.47 -9.11
N THR A 138 14.55 38.72 -7.82
CA THR A 138 14.16 40.05 -7.33
C THR A 138 15.35 40.96 -7.08
N PHE A 139 16.54 40.42 -6.81
CA PHE A 139 17.75 41.15 -6.40
C PHE A 139 17.48 42.18 -5.30
N SER A 140 16.49 41.94 -4.44
CA SER A 140 16.07 42.88 -3.41
C SER A 140 15.92 42.18 -2.05
N PRO A 141 16.81 42.44 -1.08
CA PRO A 141 16.75 41.79 0.23
C PRO A 141 15.46 42.11 0.99
N LYS A 142 14.85 43.27 0.73
CA LYS A 142 13.53 43.64 1.26
C LYS A 142 12.41 42.70 0.82
N TYR A 143 12.45 42.23 -0.43
CA TYR A 143 11.44 41.29 -0.93
C TYR A 143 11.68 39.88 -0.39
N LEU A 144 12.95 39.48 -0.24
CA LEU A 144 13.30 38.23 0.43
C LEU A 144 12.78 38.24 1.88
N PHE A 145 13.00 39.32 2.61
CA PHE A 145 12.50 39.48 3.98
C PHE A 145 10.97 39.34 4.05
N LEU A 146 10.23 39.94 3.11
CA LEU A 146 8.78 39.76 3.01
C LEU A 146 8.39 38.28 2.90
N ILE A 147 9.02 37.53 1.98
CA ILE A 147 8.71 36.11 1.78
C ILE A 147 9.05 35.29 3.03
N VAL A 148 10.23 35.50 3.61
CA VAL A 148 10.67 34.78 4.82
C VAL A 148 9.71 35.03 5.98
N THR A 149 9.41 36.30 6.30
CA THR A 149 8.49 36.62 7.39
C THR A 149 7.08 36.09 7.12
N SER A 150 6.60 36.16 5.88
CA SER A 150 5.29 35.61 5.50
C SER A 150 5.24 34.09 5.69
N LEU A 151 6.31 33.37 5.34
CA LEU A 151 6.40 31.92 5.51
C LEU A 151 6.46 31.53 7.00
N THR A 152 7.24 32.26 7.81
CA THR A 152 7.32 32.02 9.26
C THR A 152 5.98 32.24 9.94
N VAL A 153 5.27 33.33 9.62
CA VAL A 153 3.93 33.60 10.18
C VAL A 153 2.93 32.55 9.73
N ASN A 154 2.98 32.13 8.47
CA ASN A 154 2.12 31.06 7.96
C ASN A 154 2.34 29.75 8.74
N MET A 155 3.60 29.33 8.91
CA MET A 155 3.93 28.11 9.63
C MET A 155 3.53 28.17 11.11
N ALA A 156 3.74 29.31 11.78
CA ALA A 156 3.33 29.50 13.17
C ALA A 156 1.82 29.34 13.37
N ILE A 157 1.02 29.91 12.47
CA ILE A 157 -0.45 29.77 12.51
C ILE A 157 -0.86 28.34 12.14
N ALA A 158 -0.22 27.72 11.15
CA ALA A 158 -0.54 26.36 10.73
C ALA A 158 -0.32 25.33 11.87
N VAL A 159 0.77 25.47 12.65
CA VAL A 159 1.05 24.61 13.81
C VAL A 159 -0.06 24.69 14.87
N ILE A 160 -0.63 25.86 15.11
CA ILE A 160 -1.78 26.01 16.01
C ILE A 160 -2.98 25.20 15.49
N PHE A 161 -3.25 25.25 14.19
CA PHE A 161 -4.32 24.45 13.60
C PHE A 161 -4.04 22.95 13.65
N TYR A 162 -2.80 22.49 13.46
CA TYR A 162 -2.46 21.07 13.60
C TYR A 162 -2.80 20.55 14.99
N TYR A 163 -2.47 21.33 16.03
CA TYR A 163 -2.81 20.99 17.41
C TYR A 163 -4.33 20.97 17.64
N VAL A 164 -5.06 21.97 17.15
CA VAL A 164 -6.53 22.06 17.30
C VAL A 164 -7.26 20.91 16.59
N PHE A 165 -6.76 20.46 15.45
CA PHE A 165 -7.35 19.33 14.71
C PHE A 165 -6.83 17.96 15.14
N GLY A 166 -5.92 17.89 16.13
CA GLY A 166 -5.35 16.63 16.60
C GLY A 166 -4.54 15.87 15.53
N LEU A 167 -3.90 16.60 14.61
CA LEU A 167 -3.12 15.97 13.54
C LEU A 167 -1.80 15.43 14.08
N GLU A 168 -1.56 14.15 13.84
CA GLU A 168 -0.31 13.50 14.21
C GLU A 168 0.83 13.87 13.25
N MET A 169 2.00 14.12 13.83
CA MET A 169 3.21 14.43 13.06
C MET A 169 3.93 13.13 12.68
N GLN A 170 3.65 12.65 11.48
CA GLN A 170 4.18 11.45 10.86
C GLN A 170 4.83 11.81 9.51
N LEU A 171 5.37 10.80 8.81
CA LEU A 171 6.07 10.97 7.53
C LEU A 171 5.20 11.69 6.46
N TYR A 172 3.94 11.29 6.32
CA TYR A 172 3.02 11.88 5.33
C TYR A 172 2.51 13.28 5.72
N SER A 173 2.34 13.58 7.00
CA SER A 173 1.97 14.94 7.42
C SER A 173 3.14 15.91 7.25
N LEU A 174 4.37 15.51 7.58
CA LEU A 174 5.59 16.28 7.26
C LEU A 174 5.78 16.47 5.75
N ALA A 175 5.46 15.44 4.95
CA ALA A 175 5.38 15.58 3.49
C ALA A 175 4.48 16.72 3.06
N GLY A 176 3.28 16.74 3.65
CA GLY A 176 2.26 17.74 3.40
C GLY A 176 2.78 19.14 3.72
N ILE A 177 3.49 19.30 4.84
CA ILE A 177 4.13 20.57 5.20
C ILE A 177 5.08 20.99 4.09
N THR A 178 6.07 20.17 3.72
CA THR A 178 7.10 20.60 2.78
C THR A 178 6.56 20.91 1.40
N VAL A 179 5.63 20.08 0.90
CA VAL A 179 4.95 20.32 -0.38
C VAL A 179 4.11 21.60 -0.32
N SER A 180 3.41 21.82 0.79
CA SER A 180 2.59 23.01 0.95
C SER A 180 3.41 24.30 1.06
N LEU A 181 4.63 24.29 1.60
CA LEU A 181 5.51 25.48 1.65
C LEU A 181 5.73 26.07 0.25
N ASN A 182 5.89 25.21 -0.76
CA ASN A 182 5.99 25.63 -2.17
C ASN A 182 4.74 26.37 -2.63
N LEU A 183 3.55 25.86 -2.28
CA LEU A 183 2.26 26.43 -2.67
C LEU A 183 1.91 27.70 -1.86
N VAL A 184 2.36 27.77 -0.61
CA VAL A 184 2.19 28.93 0.28
C VAL A 184 2.93 30.14 -0.28
N ILE A 185 4.13 29.91 -0.80
CA ILE A 185 4.96 30.94 -1.42
C ILE A 185 4.29 31.47 -2.70
N ASP A 186 3.59 30.63 -3.46
CA ASP A 186 2.91 31.04 -4.69
C ASP A 186 1.86 32.13 -4.44
N ASN A 187 1.00 31.96 -3.42
CA ASN A 187 0.00 32.97 -3.04
C ASN A 187 0.67 34.29 -2.63
N THR A 188 1.76 34.18 -1.87
CA THR A 188 2.53 35.33 -1.39
C THR A 188 3.17 36.09 -2.54
N ILE A 189 3.78 35.38 -3.50
CA ILE A 189 4.40 35.93 -4.72
C ILE A 189 3.36 36.65 -5.56
N VAL A 190 2.23 36.00 -5.86
CA VAL A 190 1.21 36.55 -6.76
C VAL A 190 0.56 37.79 -6.17
N MET A 191 0.28 37.76 -4.87
CA MET A 191 -0.30 38.91 -4.18
C MET A 191 0.70 40.07 -4.03
N SER A 192 1.96 39.78 -3.68
CA SER A 192 3.02 40.78 -3.59
C SER A 192 3.21 41.49 -4.92
N ASP A 193 3.33 40.72 -6.00
CA ASP A 193 3.52 41.26 -7.34
C ASP A 193 2.32 42.09 -7.81
N HIS A 194 1.09 41.66 -7.52
CA HIS A 194 -0.10 42.45 -7.87
C HIS A 194 -0.20 43.73 -7.06
N TYR A 195 0.02 43.68 -5.76
CA TYR A 195 -0.07 44.83 -4.87
C TYR A 195 0.99 45.90 -5.23
N LEU A 196 2.23 45.48 -5.51
CA LEU A 196 3.30 46.37 -5.98
C LEU A 196 3.00 47.07 -7.32
N ARG A 197 2.14 46.48 -8.18
CA ARG A 197 1.75 47.06 -9.47
C ARG A 197 0.52 47.95 -9.39
N CYS A 198 -0.53 47.46 -8.74
CA CYS A 198 -1.86 48.03 -8.81
C CYS A 198 -2.28 48.76 -7.54
N LYS A 199 -1.53 48.60 -6.42
CA LYS A 199 -1.84 49.13 -5.09
C LYS A 199 -3.29 48.87 -4.67
N ASN A 200 -3.81 47.69 -5.02
CA ASN A 200 -5.15 47.27 -4.64
C ASN A 200 -5.16 45.76 -4.36
N ARG A 201 -6.21 45.30 -3.69
CA ARG A 201 -6.40 43.89 -3.31
C ARG A 201 -7.25 43.12 -4.32
N LYS A 202 -7.42 43.61 -5.56
CA LYS A 202 -8.35 43.00 -6.54
C LYS A 202 -7.91 41.61 -7.02
N ALA A 203 -6.62 41.27 -6.90
CA ALA A 203 -6.15 39.90 -7.14
C ALA A 203 -6.68 38.87 -6.12
N PHE A 204 -7.22 39.30 -4.98
CA PHE A 204 -7.73 38.40 -3.95
C PHE A 204 -8.72 37.38 -4.50
N MET A 205 -9.72 37.82 -5.28
CA MET A 205 -10.74 36.89 -5.82
C MET A 205 -10.11 35.78 -6.68
N SER A 206 -9.07 36.08 -7.45
CA SER A 206 -8.35 35.05 -8.20
C SER A 206 -7.48 34.14 -7.32
N VAL A 207 -6.85 34.68 -6.28
CA VAL A 207 -6.06 33.87 -5.34
C VAL A 207 -6.98 32.94 -4.55
N LEU A 208 -8.08 33.47 -4.00
CA LEU A 208 -9.13 32.71 -3.30
C LEU A 208 -9.68 31.56 -4.14
N ALA A 209 -10.04 31.83 -5.39
CA ALA A 209 -10.57 30.79 -6.26
C ALA A 209 -9.52 29.73 -6.59
N ALA A 210 -8.27 30.13 -6.87
CA ALA A 210 -7.16 29.21 -7.08
C ALA A 210 -6.93 28.30 -5.86
N THR A 211 -6.87 28.87 -4.65
CA THR A 211 -6.70 28.10 -3.40
C THR A 211 -7.89 27.20 -3.10
N LEU A 212 -9.11 27.65 -3.37
CA LEU A 212 -10.31 26.81 -3.19
C LEU A 212 -10.35 25.66 -4.20
N THR A 213 -9.88 25.86 -5.44
CA THR A 213 -9.79 24.76 -6.41
C THR A 213 -8.73 23.73 -6.03
N THR A 214 -7.58 24.14 -5.47
CA THR A 214 -6.58 23.20 -4.96
C THR A 214 -7.05 22.45 -3.73
N MET A 215 -7.69 23.14 -2.77
CA MET A 215 -8.31 22.49 -1.61
C MET A 215 -9.43 21.54 -2.04
N GLY A 216 -10.31 21.96 -2.95
CA GLY A 216 -11.40 21.15 -3.48
C GLY A 216 -10.93 19.88 -4.20
N ALA A 217 -9.78 19.93 -4.88
CA ALA A 217 -9.16 18.74 -5.44
C ALA A 217 -8.64 17.79 -4.34
N LEU A 218 -8.02 18.32 -3.29
CA LEU A 218 -7.48 17.53 -2.18
C LEU A 218 -8.56 16.92 -1.28
N VAL A 219 -9.74 17.54 -1.14
CA VAL A 219 -10.87 17.02 -0.37
C VAL A 219 -11.28 15.60 -0.81
N ILE A 220 -11.01 15.24 -2.06
CA ILE A 220 -11.38 13.93 -2.60
C ILE A 220 -10.58 12.79 -1.98
N ILE A 221 -9.42 13.09 -1.39
CA ILE A 221 -8.63 12.12 -0.65
C ILE A 221 -9.44 11.53 0.53
N PHE A 222 -10.28 12.33 1.19
CA PHE A 222 -11.13 11.88 2.30
C PHE A 222 -12.27 10.93 1.85
N PHE A 223 -12.55 10.87 0.55
CA PHE A 223 -13.57 9.98 -0.03
C PHE A 223 -12.97 8.71 -0.66
N LEU A 224 -11.66 8.51 -0.60
CA LEU A 224 -10.99 7.31 -1.13
C LEU A 224 -11.24 6.09 -0.25
N ASP A 225 -10.95 4.91 -0.80
CA ASP A 225 -11.02 3.68 -0.03
C ASP A 225 -10.04 3.68 1.15
N GLU A 226 -10.39 2.99 2.23
CA GLU A 226 -9.75 3.11 3.55
C GLU A 226 -8.22 2.93 3.49
N ARG A 227 -7.73 1.95 2.73
CA ARG A 227 -6.30 1.67 2.56
C ARG A 227 -5.50 2.84 1.98
N ILE A 228 -6.08 3.57 1.02
CA ILE A 228 -5.41 4.71 0.37
C ILE A 228 -5.63 5.97 1.21
N ARG A 229 -6.83 6.11 1.80
CA ARG A 229 -7.21 7.25 2.62
C ARG A 229 -6.32 7.39 3.85
N LEU A 230 -6.10 6.32 4.61
CA LEU A 230 -5.31 6.35 5.84
C LEU A 230 -3.89 6.88 5.61
N ASN A 231 -3.29 6.58 4.46
CA ASN A 231 -1.93 7.05 4.12
C ASN A 231 -1.89 8.52 3.64
N LEU A 232 -2.96 9.01 3.00
CA LEU A 232 -2.96 10.33 2.34
C LEU A 232 -3.79 11.39 3.06
N GLN A 233 -4.64 11.03 4.01
CA GLN A 233 -5.55 11.97 4.68
C GLN A 233 -4.79 13.05 5.45
N ASP A 234 -3.73 12.69 6.17
CA ASP A 234 -2.96 13.65 6.96
C ASP A 234 -2.13 14.55 6.05
N PHE A 235 -1.57 13.99 4.96
CA PHE A 235 -0.96 14.77 3.90
C PHE A 235 -1.94 15.82 3.34
N ALA A 236 -3.16 15.41 3.00
CA ALA A 236 -4.17 16.30 2.44
C ALA A 236 -4.64 17.36 3.43
N ALA A 237 -4.88 16.97 4.69
CA ALA A 237 -5.31 17.85 5.77
C ALA A 237 -4.27 18.95 6.00
N VAL A 238 -3.00 18.58 6.14
CA VAL A 238 -1.90 19.53 6.33
C VAL A 238 -1.78 20.50 5.15
N VAL A 239 -1.83 20.01 3.91
CA VAL A 239 -1.75 20.89 2.73
C VAL A 239 -2.93 21.86 2.68
N MET A 240 -4.15 21.39 2.98
CA MET A 240 -5.34 22.25 3.02
C MET A 240 -5.26 23.31 4.12
N ILE A 241 -4.80 22.97 5.32
CA ILE A 241 -4.60 23.92 6.42
C ILE A 241 -3.57 24.97 6.01
N ASN A 242 -2.40 24.57 5.51
CA ASN A 242 -1.37 25.51 5.07
C ASN A 242 -1.85 26.44 3.95
N LEU A 243 -2.60 25.92 2.98
CA LEU A 243 -3.19 26.71 1.90
C LEU A 243 -4.23 27.70 2.42
N GLY A 244 -5.10 27.28 3.35
CA GLY A 244 -6.09 28.14 4.00
C GLY A 244 -5.43 29.27 4.80
N VAL A 245 -4.43 28.94 5.62
CA VAL A 245 -3.64 29.93 6.36
C VAL A 245 -2.87 30.84 5.40
N SER A 246 -2.32 30.29 4.31
CA SER A 246 -1.56 31.04 3.31
C SER A 246 -2.42 32.11 2.63
N LEU A 247 -3.67 31.77 2.33
CA LEU A 247 -4.62 32.72 1.77
C LEU A 247 -4.87 33.90 2.72
N LEU A 248 -5.06 33.63 4.02
CA LEU A 248 -5.26 34.68 5.03
C LEU A 248 -4.02 35.56 5.18
N VAL A 249 -2.83 34.95 5.26
CA VAL A 249 -1.55 35.68 5.34
C VAL A 249 -1.32 36.53 4.08
N ALA A 250 -1.56 35.97 2.89
CA ALA A 250 -1.44 36.70 1.63
C ALA A 250 -2.41 37.89 1.56
N LEU A 251 -3.62 37.78 2.12
CA LEU A 251 -4.60 38.86 2.09
C LEU A 251 -4.28 39.99 3.10
N PHE A 252 -4.00 39.64 4.35
CA PHE A 252 -3.92 40.59 5.46
C PHE A 252 -2.48 41.03 5.76
N PHE A 253 -1.56 40.07 5.82
CA PHE A 253 -0.19 40.28 6.28
C PHE A 253 0.72 40.81 5.17
N VAL A 254 0.63 40.26 3.96
CA VAL A 254 1.52 40.66 2.85
C VAL A 254 1.36 42.14 2.45
N PRO A 255 0.14 42.68 2.22
CA PRO A 255 -0.01 44.09 1.83
C PRO A 255 0.43 45.07 2.92
N SER A 256 0.11 44.77 4.18
CA SER A 256 0.50 45.59 5.33
C SER A 256 2.02 45.61 5.51
N LEU A 257 2.68 44.47 5.32
CA LEU A 257 4.13 44.37 5.37
C LEU A 257 4.82 45.12 4.21
N ILE A 258 4.26 45.08 3.00
CA ILE A 258 4.77 45.85 1.84
C ILE A 258 4.75 47.35 2.13
N ASP A 259 3.65 47.85 2.70
CA ASP A 259 3.48 49.26 3.02
C ASP A 259 4.45 49.69 4.13
N LYS A 260 4.64 48.86 5.16
CA LYS A 260 5.58 49.13 6.27
C LYS A 260 7.06 49.10 5.84
N ILE A 261 7.46 48.13 5.01
CA ILE A 261 8.84 48.02 4.50
C ILE A 261 9.15 49.13 3.47
N GLY A 262 8.10 49.77 2.93
CA GLY A 262 8.22 50.77 1.88
C GLY A 262 8.74 50.17 0.57
N LEU A 263 8.35 48.93 0.26
CA LEU A 263 8.72 48.24 -0.98
C LEU A 263 8.07 48.96 -2.16
N LYS A 264 8.85 49.82 -2.82
CA LYS A 264 8.43 50.47 -4.07
C LYS A 264 8.92 49.66 -5.25
N ARG A 265 8.02 49.34 -6.18
CA ARG A 265 8.42 48.84 -7.50
C ARG A 265 9.40 49.84 -8.10
N ARG A 266 10.57 49.37 -8.55
CA ARG A 266 11.60 50.23 -9.18
C ARG A 266 10.98 50.96 -10.39
N ARG A 267 10.55 52.21 -10.18
CA ARG A 267 9.97 53.07 -11.22
C ARG A 267 11.10 53.43 -12.19
N LYS A 268 10.88 53.29 -13.49
CA LYS A 268 11.79 53.85 -14.51
C LYS A 268 11.89 55.36 -14.21
N SER A 269 13.04 55.85 -13.73
CA SER A 269 13.27 57.29 -13.77
C SER A 269 13.48 57.67 -15.23
N SER A 270 12.73 58.65 -15.70
CA SER A 270 13.15 59.49 -16.80
C SER A 270 14.54 60.02 -16.48
N LEU A 271 15.43 60.02 -17.47
CA LEU A 271 16.70 60.73 -17.38
C LEU A 271 16.39 62.23 -17.30
N THR A 272 16.42 62.79 -16.11
CA THR A 272 16.83 64.17 -15.87
C THR A 272 17.25 64.29 -14.40
N GLY A 273 18.51 64.67 -14.18
CA GLY A 273 18.97 65.19 -12.89
C GLY A 273 19.60 64.16 -11.92
N VAL A 274 20.86 64.43 -11.60
CA VAL A 274 21.62 64.00 -10.42
C VAL A 274 22.34 62.65 -10.50
N LYS A 275 23.61 62.79 -10.88
CA LYS A 275 24.72 61.84 -10.63
C LYS A 275 24.76 61.46 -9.15
N ARG A 276 24.70 60.16 -8.83
CA ARG A 276 25.41 59.65 -7.65
C ARG A 276 26.05 58.30 -7.96
N LYS A 277 27.37 58.30 -7.80
CA LYS A 277 28.34 57.23 -8.12
C LYS A 277 28.05 55.97 -7.30
N TRP A 278 27.94 54.83 -7.97
CA TRP A 278 28.33 53.55 -7.40
C TRP A 278 29.13 52.78 -8.46
N LYS A 279 30.42 52.61 -8.18
CA LYS A 279 31.40 51.88 -8.99
C LYS A 279 31.14 50.38 -8.82
N MET A 280 30.69 49.70 -9.87
CA MET A 280 30.99 48.27 -10.06
C MET A 280 30.91 47.92 -11.55
N GLY A 281 32.01 47.39 -12.08
CA GLY A 281 32.11 46.55 -13.29
C GLY A 281 31.36 46.98 -14.55
N ASN A 282 32.02 47.75 -15.41
CA ASN A 282 31.55 48.17 -16.72
C ASN A 282 31.67 47.05 -17.78
N THR A 283 30.88 45.97 -17.71
CA THR A 283 30.88 44.94 -18.78
C THR A 283 29.86 45.25 -19.89
N ARG A 284 30.35 45.35 -21.14
CA ARG A 284 29.53 45.53 -22.35
C ARG A 284 28.41 44.48 -22.47
N PHE A 285 28.63 43.28 -21.92
CA PHE A 285 27.68 42.17 -21.86
C PHE A 285 26.39 42.52 -21.12
N PHE A 286 26.46 43.11 -19.92
CA PHE A 286 25.26 43.47 -19.15
C PHE A 286 24.46 44.60 -19.80
N ARG A 287 25.13 45.53 -20.51
CA ARG A 287 24.46 46.61 -21.25
C ARG A 287 23.79 46.08 -22.54
N TRP A 288 24.41 45.11 -23.21
CA TRP A 288 23.86 44.39 -24.36
C TRP A 288 22.67 43.48 -23.99
N LEU A 289 22.78 42.71 -22.91
CA LEU A 289 21.69 41.91 -22.35
C LEU A 289 20.49 42.80 -21.95
N ARG A 290 20.78 43.96 -21.34
CA ARG A 290 19.76 44.94 -20.91
C ARG A 290 19.11 45.71 -22.07
N SER A 291 19.80 45.93 -23.19
CA SER A 291 19.22 46.57 -24.38
C SER A 291 18.36 45.59 -25.20
N LYS A 292 18.78 44.32 -25.31
CA LYS A 292 17.99 43.23 -25.93
C LYS A 292 16.72 42.92 -25.09
N MET A 293 16.83 42.94 -23.75
CA MET A 293 15.68 42.85 -22.83
C MET A 293 14.69 44.03 -22.93
N ARG A 294 15.09 45.22 -23.41
CA ARG A 294 14.17 46.38 -23.56
C ARG A 294 13.24 46.25 -24.75
N ARG A 295 13.68 45.59 -25.83
CA ARG A 295 12.85 45.33 -27.02
C ARG A 295 12.20 43.94 -27.01
N GLY A 296 12.75 42.99 -26.24
CA GLY A 296 12.25 41.62 -26.08
C GLY A 296 10.74 41.50 -25.79
N PRO A 297 10.16 42.21 -24.80
CA PRO A 297 8.73 42.12 -24.49
C PRO A 297 7.83 42.59 -25.64
N VAL A 298 8.28 43.56 -26.43
CA VAL A 298 7.52 44.07 -27.58
C VAL A 298 7.59 43.08 -28.75
N TYR A 299 8.76 42.53 -29.05
CA TYR A 299 8.90 41.48 -30.05
C TYR A 299 8.16 40.20 -29.65
N PHE A 300 8.25 39.79 -28.38
CA PHE A 300 7.53 38.65 -27.83
C PHE A 300 6.01 38.86 -27.86
N SER A 301 5.52 40.04 -27.50
CA SER A 301 4.09 40.39 -27.62
C SER A 301 3.60 40.32 -29.06
N ARG A 302 4.39 40.79 -30.03
CA ARG A 302 4.07 40.67 -31.46
C ARG A 302 4.08 39.23 -31.94
N PHE A 303 5.10 38.46 -31.56
CA PHE A 303 5.20 37.03 -31.85
C PHE A 303 4.04 36.25 -31.24
N TYR A 304 3.73 36.46 -29.96
CA TYR A 304 2.65 35.79 -29.25
C TYR A 304 1.29 36.14 -29.84
N ARG A 305 1.08 37.40 -30.24
CA ARG A 305 -0.11 37.82 -30.99
C ARG A 305 -0.24 37.10 -32.32
N TRP A 306 0.85 36.98 -33.09
CA TRP A 306 0.88 36.24 -34.34
C TRP A 306 0.62 34.74 -34.13
N LEU A 307 1.21 34.16 -33.09
CA LEU A 307 1.05 32.76 -32.71
C LEU A 307 -0.41 32.47 -32.35
N ILE A 308 -1.03 33.29 -31.49
CA ILE A 308 -2.46 33.14 -31.13
C ILE A 308 -3.34 33.21 -32.37
N GLN A 309 -3.07 34.14 -33.31
CA GLN A 309 -3.86 34.24 -34.55
C GLN A 309 -3.74 32.98 -35.41
N ARG A 310 -2.53 32.43 -35.55
CA ARG A 310 -2.30 31.16 -36.25
C ARG A 310 -2.98 29.99 -35.54
N LEU A 311 -2.83 29.86 -34.23
CA LEU A 311 -3.44 28.79 -33.44
C LEU A 311 -4.98 28.86 -33.47
N CYS A 312 -5.57 30.06 -33.36
CA CYS A 312 -7.02 30.24 -33.47
C CYS A 312 -7.55 29.92 -34.87
N ARG A 313 -6.77 30.17 -35.94
CA ARG A 313 -7.13 29.79 -37.30
C ARG A 313 -7.18 28.28 -37.48
N TRP A 314 -6.26 27.56 -36.83
CA TRP A 314 -6.14 26.10 -36.86
C TRP A 314 -6.74 25.42 -35.63
N ARG A 315 -7.70 26.08 -34.94
CA ARG A 315 -8.21 25.63 -33.63
C ARG A 315 -8.64 24.15 -33.60
N VAL A 316 -9.28 23.68 -34.67
CA VAL A 316 -9.76 22.29 -34.76
C VAL A 316 -8.57 21.32 -34.83
N ALA A 317 -7.56 21.62 -35.65
CA ALA A 317 -6.34 20.82 -35.75
C ALA A 317 -5.55 20.82 -34.43
N VAL A 318 -5.49 21.95 -33.72
CA VAL A 318 -4.82 22.04 -32.41
C VAL A 318 -5.55 21.21 -31.35
N CYS A 319 -6.89 21.27 -31.29
CA CYS A 319 -7.67 20.42 -30.39
C CYS A 319 -7.56 18.93 -30.74
N LEU A 320 -7.55 18.57 -32.04
CA LEU A 320 -7.31 17.19 -32.50
C LEU A 320 -5.92 16.69 -32.11
N LEU A 321 -4.88 17.51 -32.28
CA LEU A 321 -3.52 17.17 -31.88
C LEU A 321 -3.43 16.90 -30.38
N LEU A 322 -4.05 17.74 -29.54
CA LEU A 322 -4.12 17.51 -28.10
C LEU A 322 -4.82 16.19 -27.78
N LEU A 323 -5.97 15.94 -28.40
CA LEU A 323 -6.74 14.73 -28.18
C LEU A 323 -5.95 13.48 -28.59
N LEU A 324 -5.17 13.54 -29.67
CA LEU A 324 -4.25 12.48 -30.09
C LEU A 324 -3.03 12.34 -29.16
N ALA A 325 -2.47 13.45 -28.66
CA ALA A 325 -1.33 13.45 -27.75
C ALA A 325 -1.71 12.92 -26.36
N PHE A 326 -2.88 13.28 -25.85
CA PHE A 326 -3.47 12.67 -24.65
C PHE A 326 -3.77 11.20 -24.92
N GLY A 327 -4.48 10.93 -26.02
CA GLY A 327 -4.88 9.59 -26.43
C GLY A 327 -6.34 9.31 -26.10
N LEU A 328 -7.07 8.80 -27.08
CA LEU A 328 -8.39 8.24 -26.85
C LEU A 328 -8.25 6.86 -26.20
N PRO A 329 -9.11 6.52 -25.22
CA PRO A 329 -9.11 5.21 -24.55
C PRO A 329 -9.70 4.11 -25.45
N VAL A 330 -9.38 4.10 -26.75
CA VAL A 330 -9.83 3.08 -27.71
C VAL A 330 -9.26 1.71 -27.35
N PHE A 331 -8.08 1.68 -26.75
CA PHE A 331 -7.44 0.46 -26.27
C PHE A 331 -8.12 -0.17 -25.04
N LEU A 332 -8.92 0.61 -24.29
CA LEU A 332 -9.74 0.13 -23.16
C LEU A 332 -11.09 -0.44 -23.61
N LEU A 333 -11.43 -0.32 -24.90
CA LEU A 333 -12.69 -0.84 -25.41
C LEU A 333 -12.74 -2.37 -25.29
N PRO A 334 -13.83 -2.93 -24.72
CA PRO A 334 -13.96 -4.36 -24.50
C PRO A 334 -13.99 -5.11 -25.83
N GLU A 335 -13.43 -6.30 -25.87
CA GLU A 335 -13.35 -7.08 -27.10
C GLU A 335 -14.71 -7.55 -27.63
N LYS A 336 -15.68 -7.74 -26.73
CA LYS A 336 -17.09 -7.99 -27.01
C LYS A 336 -17.93 -7.34 -25.92
N VAL A 337 -19.10 -6.85 -26.31
CA VAL A 337 -20.12 -6.35 -25.37
C VAL A 337 -21.22 -7.40 -25.29
N ASP A 338 -21.53 -7.86 -24.08
CA ASP A 338 -22.59 -8.83 -23.81
C ASP A 338 -23.93 -8.11 -23.59
N GLY A 339 -24.97 -8.56 -24.31
CA GLY A 339 -26.35 -8.08 -24.18
C GLY A 339 -27.17 -8.27 -25.47
N ASP A 340 -28.46 -8.57 -25.34
CA ASP A 340 -29.40 -8.78 -26.46
C ASP A 340 -29.87 -7.48 -27.16
N GLY A 341 -29.17 -6.37 -26.92
CA GLY A 341 -29.51 -5.06 -27.48
C GLY A 341 -28.90 -4.84 -28.87
N LYS A 342 -29.62 -4.11 -29.75
CA LYS A 342 -29.14 -3.70 -31.08
C LYS A 342 -27.75 -3.07 -31.07
N TRP A 343 -27.38 -2.37 -29.99
CA TRP A 343 -26.06 -1.77 -29.78
C TRP A 343 -24.93 -2.79 -29.62
N ALA A 344 -25.15 -3.86 -28.85
CA ALA A 344 -24.17 -4.92 -28.66
C ALA A 344 -23.94 -5.70 -29.98
N GLU A 345 -25.00 -5.91 -30.75
CA GLU A 345 -24.92 -6.58 -32.06
C GLU A 345 -24.13 -5.74 -33.09
N ILE A 346 -24.39 -4.42 -33.16
CA ILE A 346 -23.64 -3.49 -34.02
C ILE A 346 -22.17 -3.40 -33.60
N TYR A 347 -21.89 -3.32 -32.30
CA TYR A 347 -20.53 -3.27 -31.77
C TYR A 347 -19.75 -4.54 -32.11
N ASN A 348 -20.35 -5.72 -31.88
CA ASN A 348 -19.71 -7.01 -32.14
C ASN A 348 -19.52 -7.25 -33.65
N LYS A 349 -20.40 -6.73 -34.52
CA LYS A 349 -20.24 -6.76 -35.99
C LYS A 349 -19.15 -5.81 -36.52
N THR A 350 -18.87 -4.70 -35.84
CA THR A 350 -17.91 -3.68 -36.30
C THR A 350 -16.55 -3.81 -35.61
N LEU A 351 -16.48 -3.56 -34.31
CA LEU A 351 -15.25 -3.50 -33.50
C LEU A 351 -14.87 -4.86 -32.88
N GLY A 352 -15.80 -5.81 -32.85
CA GLY A 352 -15.58 -7.16 -32.29
C GLY A 352 -15.13 -8.24 -33.30
N THR A 353 -14.93 -7.90 -34.58
CA THR A 353 -14.49 -8.86 -35.60
C THR A 353 -13.01 -9.23 -35.45
N PRO A 354 -12.62 -10.49 -35.75
CA PRO A 354 -11.23 -10.94 -35.66
C PRO A 354 -10.27 -10.12 -36.54
N THR A 355 -10.74 -9.66 -37.70
CA THR A 355 -9.98 -8.80 -38.61
C THR A 355 -9.63 -7.45 -38.00
N TYR A 356 -10.59 -6.82 -37.30
CA TYR A 356 -10.34 -5.58 -36.58
C TYR A 356 -9.36 -5.84 -35.42
N LYS A 357 -9.56 -6.92 -34.67
CA LYS A 357 -8.75 -7.28 -33.50
C LYS A 357 -7.26 -7.50 -33.82
N GLU A 358 -6.96 -8.23 -34.89
CA GLU A 358 -5.58 -8.64 -35.18
C GLU A 358 -4.82 -7.61 -36.02
N LYS A 359 -5.49 -6.96 -37.00
CA LYS A 359 -4.80 -6.08 -37.96
C LYS A 359 -5.02 -4.60 -37.69
N VAL A 360 -6.21 -4.21 -37.23
CA VAL A 360 -6.60 -2.79 -37.13
C VAL A 360 -6.38 -2.24 -35.73
N LYS A 361 -6.80 -2.97 -34.70
CA LYS A 361 -6.70 -2.57 -33.28
C LYS A 361 -5.28 -2.22 -32.86
N PRO A 362 -4.21 -2.97 -33.19
CA PRO A 362 -2.85 -2.59 -32.79
C PRO A 362 -2.39 -1.26 -33.42
N ILE A 363 -2.81 -0.99 -34.65
CA ILE A 363 -2.49 0.24 -35.39
C ILE A 363 -3.30 1.41 -34.81
N VAL A 364 -4.60 1.21 -34.61
CA VAL A 364 -5.51 2.21 -34.04
C VAL A 364 -5.11 2.55 -32.60
N ASP A 365 -4.76 1.56 -31.79
CA ASP A 365 -4.27 1.76 -30.44
C ASP A 365 -2.95 2.54 -30.44
N LYS A 366 -2.09 2.39 -31.46
CA LYS A 366 -0.85 3.18 -31.60
C LYS A 366 -1.10 4.59 -32.11
N ALA A 367 -2.01 4.75 -33.06
CA ALA A 367 -2.32 6.03 -33.67
C ALA A 367 -3.18 6.93 -32.77
N LEU A 368 -4.15 6.35 -32.06
CA LEU A 368 -5.12 7.07 -31.24
C LEU A 368 -4.84 6.98 -29.74
N GLY A 369 -4.00 6.03 -29.27
CA GLY A 369 -3.80 5.78 -27.84
C GLY A 369 -2.91 6.79 -27.09
N GLY A 370 -2.10 7.57 -27.82
CA GLY A 370 -1.32 8.69 -27.24
C GLY A 370 -0.46 8.34 -26.02
N SER A 371 -0.29 9.32 -25.13
CA SER A 371 0.42 9.16 -23.85
C SER A 371 -0.36 8.33 -22.83
N LEU A 372 -1.69 8.37 -22.84
CA LEU A 372 -2.55 7.59 -21.95
C LEU A 372 -2.33 6.08 -22.14
N ARG A 373 -2.18 5.61 -23.39
CA ARG A 373 -1.84 4.20 -23.68
C ARG A 373 -0.48 3.83 -23.09
N LEU A 374 0.54 4.66 -23.27
CA LEU A 374 1.88 4.40 -22.75
C LEU A 374 1.83 4.27 -21.23
N PHE A 375 1.06 5.13 -20.57
CA PHE A 375 0.83 5.02 -19.13
C PHE A 375 0.16 3.69 -18.78
N VAL A 376 -1.05 3.41 -19.28
CA VAL A 376 -1.81 2.22 -18.88
C VAL A 376 -1.12 0.89 -19.23
N GLN A 377 -0.39 0.81 -20.35
CA GLN A 377 0.23 -0.45 -20.79
C GLN A 377 1.66 -0.68 -20.28
N LYS A 378 2.38 0.38 -19.89
CA LYS A 378 3.82 0.29 -19.57
C LYS A 378 4.17 0.74 -18.15
N VAL A 379 3.27 1.43 -17.47
CA VAL A 379 3.43 1.78 -16.05
C VAL A 379 2.81 0.66 -15.23
N TYR A 380 3.60 0.04 -14.37
CA TYR A 380 3.11 -1.00 -13.48
C TYR A 380 2.25 -0.38 -12.38
N GLU A 381 1.09 -1.01 -12.13
CA GLU A 381 0.24 -0.73 -10.98
C GLU A 381 0.75 -1.58 -9.81
N GLY A 382 1.17 -0.94 -8.72
CA GLY A 382 1.72 -1.63 -7.57
C GLY A 382 2.40 -0.66 -6.60
N SER A 383 2.17 -0.85 -5.31
CA SER A 383 2.83 -0.06 -4.28
C SER A 383 4.31 -0.44 -4.18
N TYR A 384 5.20 0.57 -4.17
CA TYR A 384 6.55 0.43 -3.60
C TYR A 384 6.46 0.26 -2.07
N PHE A 385 5.76 -0.78 -1.61
CA PHE A 385 6.03 -1.36 -0.29
C PHE A 385 7.01 -2.53 -0.46
N THR A 386 7.91 -2.45 -1.42
CA THR A 386 9.22 -3.04 -1.17
C THR A 386 9.87 -2.06 -0.21
N ARG A 387 10.05 -2.47 1.05
CA ARG A 387 11.13 -1.88 1.87
C ARG A 387 12.37 -1.76 0.97
N ASN A 388 13.32 -0.91 1.33
CA ASN A 388 14.69 -1.28 0.99
C ASN A 388 14.95 -2.60 1.74
N GLU A 389 14.46 -3.70 1.18
CA GLU A 389 14.74 -5.03 1.65
C GLU A 389 16.25 -5.08 1.50
N GLU A 390 16.93 -5.05 2.64
CA GLU A 390 18.32 -5.47 2.69
C GLU A 390 18.42 -6.72 1.82
N VAL A 391 19.51 -6.86 1.09
CA VAL A 391 19.70 -8.09 0.32
C VAL A 391 19.69 -9.22 1.34
N VAL A 392 18.62 -10.02 1.35
CA VAL A 392 18.42 -11.16 2.23
C VAL A 392 18.28 -12.37 1.36
N LEU A 393 19.08 -13.40 1.64
CA LEU A 393 18.96 -14.68 0.97
C LEU A 393 18.14 -15.61 1.87
N TYR A 394 17.07 -16.16 1.31
CA TYR A 394 16.19 -17.10 1.99
C TYR A 394 16.48 -18.51 1.51
N ALA A 395 16.57 -19.46 2.44
CA ALA A 395 16.64 -20.88 2.18
C ALA A 395 15.56 -21.59 2.98
N ASN A 396 14.53 -22.10 2.31
CA ASN A 396 13.51 -22.94 2.95
C ASN A 396 13.80 -24.40 2.68
N ALA A 397 13.63 -25.23 3.70
CA ALA A 397 13.71 -26.67 3.61
C ALA A 397 12.36 -27.28 3.96
N ASN A 398 11.94 -28.25 3.16
CA ASN A 398 10.75 -29.03 3.41
C ASN A 398 11.07 -30.53 3.44
N LEU A 399 10.53 -31.23 4.43
CA LEU A 399 10.61 -32.69 4.52
C LEU A 399 9.28 -33.34 4.12
N PRO A 400 9.31 -34.60 3.66
CA PRO A 400 8.09 -35.36 3.35
C PRO A 400 7.25 -35.67 4.60
N ASN A 401 6.02 -36.13 4.37
CA ASN A 401 5.12 -36.51 5.46
C ASN A 401 5.67 -37.69 6.28
N GLY A 402 5.51 -37.63 7.61
CA GLY A 402 6.01 -38.65 8.54
C GLY A 402 7.41 -38.39 9.09
N SER A 403 8.10 -37.34 8.62
CA SER A 403 9.35 -36.89 9.24
C SER A 403 9.15 -36.36 10.66
N THR A 404 10.21 -36.41 11.47
CA THR A 404 10.20 -35.88 12.84
C THR A 404 10.85 -34.49 12.93
N LEU A 405 10.50 -33.72 13.96
CA LEU A 405 11.11 -32.41 14.21
C LEU A 405 12.64 -32.50 14.35
N GLU A 406 13.12 -33.58 14.98
CA GLU A 406 14.54 -33.85 15.17
C GLU A 406 15.28 -34.11 13.85
N GLN A 407 14.65 -34.80 12.89
CA GLN A 407 15.19 -35.01 11.55
C GLN A 407 15.35 -33.67 10.81
N MET A 408 14.33 -32.82 10.83
CA MET A 408 14.40 -31.47 10.25
C MET A 408 15.49 -30.64 10.92
N ASN A 409 15.54 -30.66 12.25
CA ASN A 409 16.53 -29.93 13.03
C ASN A 409 17.97 -30.35 12.67
N THR A 410 18.20 -31.65 12.48
CA THR A 410 19.51 -32.19 12.08
C THR A 410 19.90 -31.75 10.68
N LEU A 411 18.97 -31.78 9.73
CA LEU A 411 19.19 -31.32 8.35
C LEU A 411 19.58 -29.84 8.32
N ILE A 412 18.85 -29.00 9.05
CA ILE A 412 19.06 -27.57 9.12
C ILE A 412 20.40 -27.22 9.79
N LYS A 413 20.76 -27.88 10.90
CA LYS A 413 22.06 -27.68 11.56
C LYS A 413 23.24 -27.88 10.60
N ARG A 414 23.17 -28.83 9.68
CA ARG A 414 24.23 -29.04 8.68
C ARG A 414 24.38 -27.86 7.72
N MET A 415 23.29 -27.19 7.37
CA MET A 415 23.31 -25.96 6.57
C MET A 415 23.81 -24.77 7.42
N GLU A 416 23.41 -24.68 8.69
CA GLU A 416 23.88 -23.63 9.61
C GLU A 416 25.40 -23.70 9.81
N THR A 417 25.96 -24.89 10.04
CA THR A 417 27.41 -25.08 10.16
C THR A 417 28.13 -24.59 8.91
N TYR A 418 27.60 -24.89 7.71
CA TYR A 418 28.15 -24.41 6.46
C TYR A 418 28.10 -22.87 6.35
N LEU A 419 26.99 -22.24 6.74
CA LEU A 419 26.84 -20.79 6.71
C LEU A 419 27.76 -20.08 7.71
N SER A 420 28.08 -20.71 8.84
CA SER A 420 28.95 -20.13 9.87
C SER A 420 30.41 -19.92 9.43
N GLU A 421 30.83 -20.53 8.32
CA GLU A 421 32.19 -20.40 7.76
C GLU A 421 32.44 -19.04 7.07
N PHE A 422 31.37 -18.30 6.73
CA PHE A 422 31.45 -17.06 5.96
C PHE A 422 31.38 -15.82 6.86
N LYS A 423 32.45 -15.01 6.86
CA LYS A 423 32.53 -13.76 7.64
C LYS A 423 31.74 -12.61 7.02
N GLU A 424 31.37 -12.75 5.75
CA GLU A 424 30.59 -11.78 4.97
C GLU A 424 29.11 -11.78 5.37
N ILE A 425 28.65 -12.83 6.05
CA ILE A 425 27.30 -12.94 6.63
C ILE A 425 27.29 -12.16 7.95
N LYS A 426 26.43 -11.14 8.04
CA LYS A 426 26.21 -10.40 9.28
C LYS A 426 25.52 -11.29 10.31
N GLN A 427 24.46 -11.96 9.86
CA GLN A 427 23.73 -12.93 10.66
C GLN A 427 22.89 -13.84 9.78
N PHE A 428 22.63 -15.06 10.22
CA PHE A 428 21.58 -15.91 9.67
C PHE A 428 20.61 -16.30 10.78
N GLN A 429 19.31 -16.22 10.48
CA GLN A 429 18.25 -16.56 11.40
C GLN A 429 17.56 -17.82 10.90
N THR A 430 17.41 -18.79 11.78
CA THR A 430 16.83 -20.07 11.46
C THR A 430 15.56 -20.25 12.26
N SER A 431 14.50 -20.69 11.58
CA SER A 431 13.28 -21.17 12.20
C SER A 431 12.99 -22.59 11.71
N VAL A 432 12.90 -23.53 12.64
CA VAL A 432 12.38 -24.88 12.43
C VAL A 432 10.98 -24.90 13.04
N GLU A 433 10.00 -24.50 12.23
CA GLU A 433 8.59 -24.35 12.64
C GLU A 433 7.93 -25.70 12.91
N SER A 434 8.29 -26.72 12.14
CA SER A 434 7.71 -28.06 12.25
C SER A 434 8.64 -29.13 11.69
N ALA A 435 8.24 -30.39 11.81
CA ALA A 435 8.92 -31.50 11.16
C ALA A 435 8.96 -31.40 9.63
N ARG A 436 8.05 -30.62 9.02
CA ARG A 436 7.91 -30.51 7.56
C ARG A 436 8.50 -29.23 7.00
N ARG A 437 8.68 -28.18 7.79
CA ARG A 437 9.06 -26.85 7.31
C ARG A 437 10.11 -26.21 8.20
N ALA A 438 11.16 -25.72 7.57
CA ALA A 438 12.13 -24.85 8.17
C ALA A 438 12.57 -23.77 7.18
N SER A 439 13.07 -22.66 7.70
CA SER A 439 13.56 -21.53 6.92
C SER A 439 14.80 -20.93 7.55
N ILE A 440 15.71 -20.48 6.70
CA ILE A 440 16.91 -19.72 7.09
C ILE A 440 16.87 -18.40 6.31
N SER A 441 16.92 -17.26 7.00
CA SER A 441 17.08 -15.94 6.41
C SER A 441 18.48 -15.39 6.70
N ILE A 442 19.22 -15.08 5.64
CA ILE A 442 20.65 -14.74 5.70
C ILE A 442 20.79 -13.26 5.37
N HIS A 443 21.32 -12.50 6.31
CA HIS A 443 21.58 -11.07 6.18
C HIS A 443 23.08 -10.83 5.98
N PHE A 444 23.44 -10.01 4.99
CA PHE A 444 24.82 -9.66 4.69
C PHE A 444 25.26 -8.38 5.40
N THR A 445 26.57 -8.22 5.60
CA THR A 445 27.15 -6.95 6.06
C THR A 445 26.90 -5.84 5.03
N LYS A 446 26.75 -4.58 5.49
CA LYS A 446 26.42 -3.43 4.61
C LYS A 446 27.37 -3.28 3.41
N GLU A 447 28.64 -3.66 3.58
CA GLU A 447 29.66 -3.65 2.51
C GLU A 447 29.44 -4.73 1.45
N ASN A 448 28.99 -5.92 1.87
CA ASN A 448 28.85 -7.10 1.00
C ASN A 448 27.47 -7.27 0.40
N GLN A 449 26.45 -6.55 0.89
CA GLN A 449 25.09 -6.59 0.32
C GLN A 449 25.06 -6.28 -1.19
N LYS A 450 25.93 -5.36 -1.65
CA LYS A 450 25.99 -4.92 -3.05
C LYS A 450 27.17 -5.54 -3.82
N SER A 451 27.90 -6.48 -3.23
CA SER A 451 29.02 -7.18 -3.88
C SER A 451 28.54 -8.38 -4.70
N GLY A 452 29.45 -9.09 -5.37
CA GLY A 452 29.13 -10.35 -6.05
C GLY A 452 28.90 -11.53 -5.10
N PHE A 453 29.21 -11.37 -3.81
CA PHE A 453 29.18 -12.44 -2.82
C PHE A 453 27.80 -13.08 -2.60
N PRO A 454 26.68 -12.33 -2.50
CA PRO A 454 25.37 -12.96 -2.33
C PRO A 454 25.03 -13.95 -3.45
N TYR A 455 25.43 -13.65 -4.69
CA TYR A 455 25.21 -14.52 -5.84
C TYR A 455 26.09 -15.78 -5.79
N THR A 456 27.35 -15.66 -5.38
CA THR A 456 28.24 -16.83 -5.23
C THR A 456 27.80 -17.70 -4.06
N LEU A 457 27.42 -17.11 -2.92
CA LEU A 457 26.88 -17.84 -1.78
C LEU A 457 25.61 -18.60 -2.19
N LYS A 458 24.69 -17.97 -2.91
CA LYS A 458 23.48 -18.65 -3.42
C LYS A 458 23.83 -19.88 -4.25
N ALA A 459 24.75 -19.76 -5.22
CA ALA A 459 25.16 -20.89 -6.06
C ALA A 459 25.78 -22.02 -5.22
N ASN A 460 26.63 -21.69 -4.25
CA ASN A 460 27.26 -22.66 -3.38
C ASN A 460 26.26 -23.35 -2.43
N MET A 461 25.29 -22.60 -1.89
CA MET A 461 24.22 -23.15 -1.08
C MET A 461 23.31 -24.10 -1.86
N ILE A 462 23.02 -23.80 -3.14
CA ILE A 462 22.27 -24.71 -4.01
C ILE A 462 23.01 -26.03 -4.15
N SER A 463 24.32 -25.98 -4.43
CA SER A 463 25.17 -27.18 -4.50
C SER A 463 25.16 -27.95 -3.18
N LYS A 464 25.31 -27.25 -2.04
CA LYS A 464 25.27 -27.86 -0.71
C LYS A 464 23.92 -28.50 -0.39
N ALA A 465 22.82 -27.84 -0.72
CA ALA A 465 21.46 -28.35 -0.51
C ALA A 465 21.22 -29.65 -1.28
N LEU A 466 21.67 -29.72 -2.54
CA LEU A 466 21.62 -30.92 -3.36
C LEU A 466 22.47 -32.07 -2.79
N GLN A 467 23.61 -31.76 -2.17
CA GLN A 467 24.46 -32.75 -1.49
C GLN A 467 23.88 -33.27 -0.17
N LEU A 468 23.23 -32.39 0.62
CA LEU A 468 22.65 -32.75 1.92
C LEU A 468 21.53 -33.79 1.76
N GLY A 469 20.78 -33.71 0.65
CA GLY A 469 19.67 -34.61 0.36
C GLY A 469 18.57 -34.56 1.43
N GLY A 470 17.70 -35.56 1.44
CA GLY A 470 16.71 -35.77 2.51
C GLY A 470 15.46 -34.87 2.49
N GLY A 471 15.46 -33.76 1.76
CA GLY A 471 14.31 -32.85 1.64
C GLY A 471 14.37 -31.90 0.44
N ASP A 472 13.25 -31.23 0.16
CA ASP A 472 13.16 -30.19 -0.85
C ASP A 472 13.72 -28.87 -0.29
N TRP A 473 14.50 -28.17 -1.08
CA TRP A 473 15.06 -26.86 -0.78
C TRP A 473 14.59 -25.82 -1.79
N SER A 474 14.26 -24.63 -1.30
CA SER A 474 14.06 -23.45 -2.13
C SER A 474 14.96 -22.32 -1.67
N ILE A 475 15.76 -21.76 -2.57
CA ILE A 475 16.72 -20.70 -2.27
C ILE A 475 16.47 -19.49 -3.19
N TYR A 476 16.11 -18.34 -2.61
CA TYR A 476 15.70 -17.13 -3.34
C TYR A 476 16.03 -15.86 -2.54
N GLY A 477 15.79 -14.67 -3.11
CA GLY A 477 15.97 -13.38 -2.42
C GLY A 477 16.87 -12.38 -3.17
N LEU A 478 17.49 -12.79 -4.27
CA LEU A 478 18.22 -11.91 -5.18
C LEU A 478 17.35 -11.56 -6.40
N GLN A 479 17.76 -10.58 -7.21
CA GLN A 479 17.02 -10.13 -8.41
C GLN A 479 17.03 -11.14 -9.58
N ASP A 480 17.51 -12.36 -9.34
CA ASP A 480 17.57 -13.45 -10.30
C ASP A 480 16.46 -14.49 -10.03
N GLN A 481 16.36 -15.50 -10.88
CA GLN A 481 15.40 -16.58 -10.68
C GLN A 481 15.81 -17.42 -9.46
N GLY A 482 14.89 -17.63 -8.51
CA GLY A 482 15.10 -18.51 -7.37
C GLY A 482 15.35 -19.97 -7.78
N PHE A 483 16.04 -20.73 -6.94
CA PHE A 483 16.19 -22.18 -7.09
C PHE A 483 15.11 -22.89 -6.28
N SER A 484 14.52 -23.93 -6.83
CA SER A 484 13.75 -24.91 -6.07
C SER A 484 13.87 -26.27 -6.74
N ASN A 485 14.12 -27.31 -5.94
CA ASN A 485 14.03 -28.71 -6.38
C ASN A 485 12.72 -29.37 -5.92
N ASN A 486 11.78 -28.59 -5.41
CA ASN A 486 10.50 -29.08 -4.94
C ASN A 486 9.66 -29.58 -6.12
N VAL A 487 9.17 -30.82 -6.03
CA VAL A 487 8.37 -31.48 -7.07
C VAL A 487 6.86 -31.35 -6.78
N ARG A 488 6.45 -30.61 -5.75
CA ARG A 488 5.03 -30.42 -5.40
C ARG A 488 4.27 -29.72 -6.51
N GLU A 489 3.08 -30.25 -6.78
CA GLU A 489 2.17 -29.65 -7.73
C GLU A 489 1.51 -28.39 -7.14
N ASN A 490 1.33 -27.38 -8.00
CA ASN A 490 0.61 -26.16 -7.63
C ASN A 490 -0.88 -26.49 -7.43
N ALA A 491 -1.51 -25.90 -6.40
CA ALA A 491 -2.94 -26.09 -6.12
C ALA A 491 -3.87 -25.47 -7.18
N GLY A 492 -3.35 -24.55 -8.00
CA GLY A 492 -4.07 -23.89 -9.09
C GLY A 492 -4.19 -22.38 -8.90
N SER A 493 -4.08 -21.64 -10.00
CA SER A 493 -4.17 -20.19 -10.05
C SER A 493 -5.59 -19.64 -9.98
N PHE A 494 -6.60 -20.43 -10.37
CA PHE A 494 -8.00 -20.03 -10.27
C PHE A 494 -8.57 -20.43 -8.92
N ARG A 495 -9.14 -19.46 -8.22
CA ARG A 495 -9.57 -19.58 -6.83
C ARG A 495 -11.04 -19.18 -6.66
N VAL A 496 -11.80 -20.00 -5.97
CA VAL A 496 -13.23 -19.79 -5.70
C VAL A 496 -13.52 -19.97 -4.22
N LYS A 497 -14.17 -19.01 -3.58
CA LYS A 497 -14.71 -19.12 -2.22
C LYS A 497 -16.18 -19.47 -2.29
N MET A 498 -16.60 -20.42 -1.47
CA MET A 498 -17.99 -20.74 -1.24
C MET A 498 -18.33 -20.48 0.23
N TYR A 499 -19.49 -19.87 0.45
CA TYR A 499 -20.02 -19.51 1.74
C TYR A 499 -21.35 -20.22 2.02
N GLY A 500 -21.58 -20.60 3.27
CA GLY A 500 -22.85 -21.19 3.71
C GLY A 500 -22.94 -21.31 5.23
N TYR A 501 -24.14 -21.56 5.75
CA TYR A 501 -24.37 -21.66 7.21
C TYR A 501 -24.33 -23.09 7.75
N ASN A 502 -24.36 -24.10 6.89
CA ASN A 502 -24.18 -25.51 7.24
C ASN A 502 -22.98 -26.08 6.47
N TYR A 503 -22.01 -26.63 7.20
CA TYR A 503 -20.76 -27.13 6.61
C TYR A 503 -20.98 -28.34 5.68
N ASP A 504 -21.80 -29.30 6.09
CA ASP A 504 -22.02 -30.54 5.33
C ASP A 504 -22.76 -30.25 4.02
N GLU A 505 -23.78 -29.39 4.08
CA GLU A 505 -24.49 -28.90 2.89
C GLU A 505 -23.55 -28.08 1.99
N LEU A 506 -22.75 -27.18 2.56
CA LEU A 506 -21.78 -26.38 1.82
C LEU A 506 -20.75 -27.25 1.10
N TYR A 507 -20.27 -28.31 1.75
CA TYR A 507 -19.34 -29.27 1.17
C TYR A 507 -19.97 -30.07 0.03
N SER A 508 -21.23 -30.48 0.19
CA SER A 508 -22.01 -31.10 -0.90
C SER A 508 -22.14 -30.16 -2.11
N TRP A 509 -22.44 -28.89 -1.89
CA TRP A 509 -22.49 -27.88 -2.95
C TRP A 509 -21.12 -27.61 -3.57
N ALA A 510 -20.05 -27.60 -2.78
CA ALA A 510 -18.69 -27.46 -3.28
C ALA A 510 -18.28 -28.65 -4.16
N THR A 511 -18.71 -29.86 -3.82
CA THR A 511 -18.45 -31.05 -4.64
C THR A 511 -19.20 -30.96 -5.97
N LYS A 512 -20.46 -30.49 -5.97
CA LYS A 512 -21.21 -30.23 -7.21
C LYS A 512 -20.56 -29.16 -8.07
N LEU A 513 -20.05 -28.07 -7.47
CA LEU A 513 -19.31 -27.05 -8.22
C LEU A 513 -18.02 -27.62 -8.81
N LYS A 514 -17.30 -28.44 -8.05
CA LYS A 514 -16.13 -29.18 -8.53
C LYS A 514 -16.46 -30.04 -9.75
N GLU A 515 -17.58 -30.77 -9.75
CA GLU A 515 -18.03 -31.55 -10.91
C GLU A 515 -18.32 -30.67 -12.13
N VAL A 516 -18.98 -29.52 -11.94
CA VAL A 516 -19.23 -28.54 -13.01
C VAL A 516 -17.91 -28.04 -13.60
N LEU A 517 -16.94 -27.69 -12.76
CA LEU A 517 -15.63 -27.22 -13.22
C LEU A 517 -14.86 -28.32 -13.95
N LEU A 518 -14.87 -29.56 -13.45
CA LEU A 518 -14.23 -30.73 -14.09
C LEU A 518 -14.88 -31.14 -15.42
N SER A 519 -16.13 -30.73 -15.68
CA SER A 519 -16.77 -30.99 -16.97
C SER A 519 -16.06 -30.30 -18.15
N HIS A 520 -15.29 -29.24 -17.87
CA HIS A 520 -14.50 -28.54 -18.87
C HIS A 520 -13.19 -29.26 -19.15
N ARG A 521 -12.97 -29.69 -20.40
CA ARG A 521 -11.73 -30.39 -20.83
C ARG A 521 -10.41 -29.68 -20.52
N ARG A 522 -10.45 -28.36 -20.27
CA ARG A 522 -9.30 -27.52 -19.95
C ARG A 522 -9.01 -27.42 -18.45
N ILE A 523 -9.85 -28.03 -17.61
CA ILE A 523 -9.69 -28.14 -16.17
C ILE A 523 -9.52 -29.65 -15.88
N ARG A 524 -8.35 -30.05 -15.40
CA ARG A 524 -8.06 -31.47 -15.14
C ARG A 524 -8.40 -31.89 -13.72
N GLU A 525 -8.25 -30.98 -12.78
CA GLU A 525 -8.37 -31.25 -11.36
C GLU A 525 -8.87 -30.02 -10.63
N VAL A 526 -9.65 -30.23 -9.57
CA VAL A 526 -10.14 -29.20 -8.67
C VAL A 526 -9.96 -29.71 -7.23
N THR A 527 -9.24 -28.93 -6.43
CA THR A 527 -9.02 -29.18 -5.00
C THR A 527 -10.07 -28.42 -4.20
N ILE A 528 -10.47 -28.97 -3.04
CA ILE A 528 -11.36 -28.33 -2.08
C ILE A 528 -10.61 -28.28 -0.76
N GLY A 529 -10.39 -27.08 -0.24
CA GLY A 529 -9.78 -26.84 1.06
C GLY A 529 -10.59 -25.84 1.86
N SER A 530 -10.19 -25.60 3.11
CA SER A 530 -10.79 -24.55 3.95
C SER A 530 -10.15 -23.17 3.73
N ASN A 531 -8.89 -23.19 3.29
CA ASN A 531 -8.09 -22.04 2.91
C ASN A 531 -7.43 -22.27 1.54
N PHE A 532 -7.03 -21.18 0.89
CA PHE A 532 -6.23 -21.29 -0.32
C PHE A 532 -4.78 -21.61 0.02
N SER A 533 -4.20 -22.50 -0.77
CA SER A 533 -2.79 -22.85 -0.70
C SER A 533 -2.12 -22.59 -2.05
N TRP A 534 -0.82 -22.31 -2.01
CA TRP A 534 0.00 -22.26 -3.22
C TRP A 534 0.36 -23.66 -3.74
N TRP A 535 0.32 -24.65 -2.85
CA TRP A 535 0.73 -26.03 -3.12
C TRP A 535 -0.40 -26.99 -2.80
N LYS A 536 -0.53 -28.07 -3.57
CA LYS A 536 -1.46 -29.14 -3.19
C LYS A 536 -1.03 -29.73 -1.85
N ASP A 537 -2.02 -29.97 -0.99
CA ASP A 537 -1.75 -30.55 0.31
C ASP A 537 -1.70 -32.07 0.20
N ASP A 538 -0.49 -32.63 0.23
CA ASP A 538 -0.29 -34.08 0.22
C ASP A 538 -0.48 -34.67 1.63
N TYR A 539 -0.85 -33.87 2.63
CA TYR A 539 -1.04 -34.32 3.99
C TYR A 539 -2.19 -35.32 4.08
N GLN A 540 -1.85 -36.48 4.65
CA GLN A 540 -2.78 -37.59 4.81
C GLN A 540 -2.74 -38.03 6.27
N GLU A 541 -3.92 -38.12 6.86
CA GLU A 541 -4.09 -38.61 8.21
C GLU A 541 -4.85 -39.93 8.19
N PHE A 542 -4.66 -40.71 9.25
CA PHE A 542 -5.54 -41.82 9.54
C PHE A 542 -6.79 -41.27 10.22
N TYR A 543 -7.95 -41.53 9.62
CA TYR A 543 -9.24 -41.21 10.22
C TYR A 543 -10.08 -42.47 10.36
N PHE A 544 -11.03 -42.43 11.30
CA PHE A 544 -12.03 -43.48 11.48
C PHE A 544 -13.24 -43.16 10.60
N ASP A 545 -13.42 -43.91 9.51
CA ASP A 545 -14.66 -43.94 8.76
C ASP A 545 -15.67 -44.82 9.51
N LEU A 546 -16.52 -44.16 10.32
CA LEU A 546 -17.49 -44.83 11.18
C LEU A 546 -18.64 -45.42 10.37
N ASP A 547 -18.88 -46.74 10.47
CA ASP A 547 -20.06 -47.36 9.88
C ASP A 547 -21.28 -47.06 10.76
N LYS A 548 -21.94 -45.93 10.46
CA LYS A 548 -23.11 -45.45 11.20
C LYS A 548 -24.21 -46.51 11.28
N ARG A 549 -24.43 -47.31 10.23
CA ARG A 549 -25.50 -48.33 10.23
C ARG A 549 -25.16 -49.45 11.20
N ARG A 550 -23.92 -49.94 11.17
CA ARG A 550 -23.46 -51.01 12.05
C ARG A 550 -23.40 -50.56 13.50
N MET A 551 -22.92 -49.33 13.75
CA MET A 551 -22.89 -48.72 15.08
C MET A 551 -24.30 -48.56 15.69
N ILE A 552 -25.29 -48.11 14.91
CA ILE A 552 -26.69 -48.03 15.35
C ILE A 552 -27.22 -49.44 15.69
N GLY A 553 -26.95 -50.44 14.85
CA GLY A 553 -27.36 -51.83 15.10
C GLY A 553 -26.68 -52.46 16.31
N ALA A 554 -25.47 -52.02 16.67
CA ALA A 554 -24.75 -52.43 17.86
C ALA A 554 -25.15 -51.64 19.13
N GLY A 555 -25.89 -50.53 18.97
CA GLY A 555 -26.24 -49.62 20.05
C GLY A 555 -25.05 -48.85 20.62
N VAL A 556 -23.98 -48.66 19.83
CA VAL A 556 -22.74 -47.99 20.28
C VAL A 556 -22.67 -46.58 19.71
N GLY A 557 -22.61 -45.58 20.59
CA GLY A 557 -22.37 -44.19 20.18
C GLY A 557 -20.90 -43.92 19.81
N ALA A 558 -20.65 -42.92 18.96
CA ALA A 558 -19.27 -42.52 18.63
C ALA A 558 -18.48 -42.10 19.89
N GLY A 559 -19.10 -41.36 20.81
CA GLY A 559 -18.47 -40.99 22.07
C GLY A 559 -18.06 -42.19 22.92
N GLU A 560 -18.89 -43.24 22.98
CA GLU A 560 -18.61 -44.48 23.71
C GLU A 560 -17.49 -45.28 23.06
N LEU A 561 -17.49 -45.38 21.73
CA LEU A 561 -16.43 -45.99 20.95
C LEU A 561 -15.08 -45.32 21.24
N PHE A 562 -15.02 -43.98 21.14
CA PHE A 562 -13.79 -43.23 21.43
C PHE A 562 -13.40 -43.35 22.90
N ALA A 563 -14.35 -43.34 23.84
CA ALA A 563 -14.07 -43.51 25.26
C ALA A 563 -13.48 -44.89 25.59
N ALA A 564 -13.84 -45.95 24.87
CA ALA A 564 -13.30 -47.29 25.06
C ALA A 564 -11.87 -47.45 24.51
N ILE A 565 -11.55 -46.77 23.40
CA ILE A 565 -10.24 -46.88 22.72
C ILE A 565 -9.21 -45.93 23.34
N ARG A 566 -9.65 -44.74 23.78
CA ARG A 566 -8.81 -43.66 24.28
C ARG A 566 -7.86 -44.06 25.43
N PRO A 567 -8.22 -44.92 26.40
CA PRO A 567 -7.30 -45.36 27.46
C PRO A 567 -6.15 -46.23 26.98
N ILE A 568 -6.34 -46.99 25.89
CA ILE A 568 -5.34 -47.94 25.38
C ILE A 568 -4.36 -47.21 24.46
N TYR A 569 -4.87 -46.43 23.50
CA TYR A 569 -4.07 -45.81 22.44
C TYR A 569 -3.77 -44.32 22.69
N GLY A 570 -4.31 -43.76 23.76
CA GLY A 570 -4.11 -42.38 24.17
C GLY A 570 -2.67 -41.98 24.46
N ARG A 571 -2.21 -40.87 23.87
CA ARG A 571 -0.92 -40.24 24.16
C ARG A 571 -1.10 -38.77 24.49
N ASN A 572 -0.25 -38.27 25.39
CA ASN A 572 -0.13 -36.86 25.78
C ASN A 572 -1.47 -36.20 26.11
N GLN A 573 -2.38 -36.93 26.75
CA GLN A 573 -3.70 -36.43 27.07
C GLN A 573 -3.61 -35.44 28.23
N GLU A 574 -3.98 -34.20 28.00
CA GLU A 574 -4.06 -33.20 29.06
C GLU A 574 -5.20 -33.57 30.01
N ILE A 575 -4.86 -33.86 31.26
CA ILE A 575 -5.82 -34.32 32.30
C ILE A 575 -5.98 -33.31 33.44
N GLY A 576 -5.12 -32.30 33.52
CA GLY A 576 -5.19 -31.25 34.54
C GLY A 576 -3.92 -30.40 34.60
N SER A 577 -3.82 -29.57 35.63
CA SER A 577 -2.65 -28.72 35.86
C SER A 577 -2.37 -28.55 37.35
N VAL A 578 -1.11 -28.30 37.71
CA VAL A 578 -0.68 -27.97 39.08
C VAL A 578 -0.09 -26.57 39.09
N VAL A 579 -0.44 -25.78 40.10
CA VAL A 579 0.15 -24.45 40.32
C VAL A 579 1.41 -24.63 41.16
N THR A 580 2.55 -24.25 40.61
CA THR A 580 3.88 -24.22 41.24
C THR A 580 4.31 -22.76 41.47
N GLU A 581 5.45 -22.52 42.13
CA GLU A 581 5.98 -21.15 42.31
C GLU A 581 6.32 -20.47 40.98
N ASP A 582 6.74 -21.26 39.99
CA ASP A 582 7.19 -20.79 38.68
C ASP A 582 6.06 -20.67 37.65
N GLY A 583 4.82 -21.05 38.03
CA GLY A 583 3.64 -20.94 37.16
C GLY A 583 2.73 -22.16 37.23
N THR A 584 1.99 -22.41 36.15
CA THR A 584 1.07 -23.56 36.07
C THR A 584 1.64 -24.64 35.17
N GLU A 585 1.92 -25.81 35.72
CA GLU A 585 2.40 -26.99 34.99
C GLU A 585 1.23 -27.85 34.53
N ARG A 586 1.27 -28.36 33.29
CA ARG A 586 0.23 -29.24 32.74
C ARG A 586 0.54 -30.70 33.02
N ILE A 587 -0.44 -31.46 33.48
CA ILE A 587 -0.36 -32.90 33.66
C ILE A 587 -0.84 -33.58 32.38
N LYS A 588 0.03 -34.40 31.77
CA LYS A 588 -0.30 -35.22 30.60
C LYS A 588 -0.25 -36.70 30.93
N LEU A 589 -1.27 -37.44 30.52
CA LEU A 589 -1.39 -38.89 30.67
C LEU A 589 -1.14 -39.58 29.33
N SER A 590 -0.22 -40.54 29.33
CA SER A 590 0.08 -41.39 28.18
C SER A 590 -0.01 -42.86 28.59
N SER A 591 -0.73 -43.65 27.81
CA SER A 591 -0.77 -45.10 28.02
C SER A 591 0.56 -45.73 27.62
N ARG A 592 1.13 -46.55 28.51
CA ARG A 592 2.32 -47.36 28.19
C ARG A 592 2.07 -48.30 27.02
N GLN A 593 0.85 -48.81 26.87
CA GLN A 593 0.46 -49.74 25.81
C GLN A 593 0.41 -49.06 24.43
N SER A 594 0.12 -47.75 24.39
CA SER A 594 0.09 -47.00 23.13
C SER A 594 1.40 -47.03 22.37
N GLY A 595 2.55 -47.18 23.06
CA GLY A 595 3.89 -47.29 22.46
C GLY A 595 4.21 -48.65 21.86
N GLN A 596 3.46 -49.68 22.25
CA GLN A 596 3.75 -51.09 21.92
C GLN A 596 2.78 -51.67 20.89
N ARG A 597 1.60 -51.05 20.73
CA ARG A 597 0.55 -51.50 19.80
C ARG A 597 0.54 -50.63 18.55
N ASP A 598 0.47 -51.27 17.40
CA ASP A 598 0.41 -50.62 16.09
C ASP A 598 -1.05 -50.39 15.63
N ILE A 599 -1.21 -49.84 14.42
CA ILE A 599 -2.53 -49.57 13.83
C ILE A 599 -3.29 -50.87 13.58
N TRP A 600 -2.60 -51.97 13.28
CA TRP A 600 -3.22 -53.27 13.09
C TRP A 600 -3.85 -53.76 14.40
N ALA A 601 -3.11 -53.71 15.50
CA ALA A 601 -3.63 -54.03 16.83
C ALA A 601 -4.84 -53.16 17.18
N MET A 602 -4.82 -51.86 16.85
CA MET A 602 -5.99 -50.98 17.04
C MET A 602 -7.24 -51.43 16.28
N GLN A 603 -7.09 -51.99 15.09
CA GLN A 603 -8.22 -52.44 14.27
C GLN A 603 -8.81 -53.78 14.74
N TYR A 604 -7.95 -54.70 15.20
CA TYR A 604 -8.31 -56.11 15.38
C TYR A 604 -8.30 -56.58 16.84
N ASP A 605 -7.66 -55.87 17.76
CA ASP A 605 -7.75 -56.19 19.19
C ASP A 605 -9.18 -55.89 19.69
N PRO A 606 -9.81 -56.81 20.41
CA PRO A 606 -11.12 -56.56 20.99
C PRO A 606 -11.02 -55.50 22.11
N PHE A 607 -12.00 -54.60 22.14
CA PHE A 607 -12.22 -53.69 23.27
C PHE A 607 -13.67 -53.81 23.75
N SER A 608 -13.88 -53.59 25.04
CA SER A 608 -15.19 -53.72 25.67
C SER A 608 -15.96 -52.40 25.60
N VAL A 609 -17.19 -52.45 25.09
CA VAL A 609 -18.18 -51.37 25.21
C VAL A 609 -19.40 -51.94 25.95
N GLY A 610 -19.60 -51.51 27.19
CA GLY A 610 -20.57 -52.14 28.08
C GLY A 610 -20.15 -53.57 28.43
N GLU A 611 -21.03 -54.54 28.16
CA GLU A 611 -20.78 -55.98 28.41
C GLU A 611 -20.35 -56.76 27.16
N LYS A 612 -20.28 -56.08 26.00
CA LYS A 612 -19.93 -56.72 24.72
C LYS A 612 -18.55 -56.27 24.27
N GLU A 613 -17.81 -57.20 23.70
CA GLU A 613 -16.53 -56.93 23.04
C GLU A 613 -16.76 -56.69 21.55
N TYR A 614 -16.11 -55.65 21.03
CA TYR A 614 -16.13 -55.32 19.62
C TYR A 614 -14.70 -55.15 19.11
N LYS A 615 -14.50 -55.43 17.83
CA LYS A 615 -13.30 -55.03 17.10
C LYS A 615 -13.55 -53.71 16.41
N LEU A 616 -12.54 -52.86 16.32
CA LEU A 616 -12.72 -51.55 15.70
C LEU A 616 -13.08 -51.71 14.23
N ALA A 617 -12.45 -52.67 13.54
CA ALA A 617 -12.75 -53.00 12.14
C ALA A 617 -14.23 -53.38 11.88
N GLU A 618 -14.98 -53.80 12.90
CA GLU A 618 -16.42 -54.09 12.76
C GLU A 618 -17.30 -52.84 12.84
N LEU A 619 -16.81 -51.75 13.45
CA LEU A 619 -17.56 -50.52 13.71
C LEU A 619 -17.04 -49.33 12.90
N ALA A 620 -15.77 -49.34 12.51
CA ALA A 620 -15.10 -48.29 11.77
C ALA A 620 -13.96 -48.83 10.90
N LYS A 621 -13.77 -48.23 9.73
CA LYS A 621 -12.57 -48.46 8.92
C LYS A 621 -11.54 -47.39 9.24
N VAL A 622 -10.28 -47.80 9.43
CA VAL A 622 -9.16 -46.85 9.56
C VAL A 622 -8.60 -46.64 8.16
N GLU A 623 -8.92 -45.50 7.57
CA GLU A 623 -8.46 -45.15 6.23
C GLU A 623 -7.46 -44.00 6.30
N LYS A 624 -6.53 -43.99 5.34
CA LYS A 624 -5.58 -42.90 5.17
C LYS A 624 -6.08 -42.00 4.04
N GLY A 625 -6.38 -40.74 4.33
CA GLY A 625 -6.91 -39.80 3.33
C GLY A 625 -6.61 -38.34 3.65
N GLN A 626 -6.88 -37.49 2.67
CA GLN A 626 -6.79 -36.03 2.82
C GLN A 626 -8.07 -35.52 3.47
N MET A 627 -7.97 -35.06 4.71
CA MET A 627 -9.08 -34.47 5.46
C MET A 627 -8.88 -32.96 5.61
N PRO A 628 -9.95 -32.14 5.54
CA PRO A 628 -9.85 -30.71 5.81
C PRO A 628 -9.30 -30.48 7.22
N GLN A 629 -8.12 -29.88 7.31
CA GLN A 629 -7.38 -29.69 8.57
C GLN A 629 -8.01 -28.66 9.51
N GLU A 630 -8.88 -27.82 8.97
CA GLU A 630 -9.46 -26.71 9.69
C GLU A 630 -10.87 -26.44 9.19
N VAL A 631 -11.69 -25.80 10.02
CA VAL A 631 -13.02 -25.32 9.63
C VAL A 631 -12.95 -23.79 9.57
N ALA A 632 -12.85 -23.25 8.36
CA ALA A 632 -12.76 -21.82 8.16
C ALA A 632 -14.15 -21.16 8.21
N LYS A 633 -14.24 -20.02 8.90
CA LYS A 633 -15.42 -19.17 8.92
C LYS A 633 -15.06 -17.72 8.61
N GLU A 634 -15.95 -17.03 7.92
CA GLU A 634 -15.85 -15.61 7.61
C GLU A 634 -17.21 -14.97 7.85
N ASN A 635 -17.27 -13.93 8.70
CA ASN A 635 -18.54 -13.28 9.10
C ASN A 635 -19.62 -14.29 9.53
N GLN A 636 -19.23 -15.29 10.35
CA GLN A 636 -20.06 -16.39 10.86
C GLN A 636 -20.56 -17.41 9.81
N GLN A 637 -20.21 -17.27 8.52
CA GLN A 637 -20.49 -18.28 7.50
C GLN A 637 -19.31 -19.25 7.38
N TYR A 638 -19.58 -20.54 7.19
CA TYR A 638 -18.56 -21.49 6.79
C TYR A 638 -18.00 -21.11 5.42
N ARG A 639 -16.70 -21.30 5.25
CA ARG A 639 -16.00 -21.04 4.00
C ARG A 639 -15.33 -22.32 3.50
N LEU A 640 -15.55 -22.61 2.23
CA LEU A 640 -14.77 -23.60 1.47
C LEU A 640 -14.12 -22.92 0.26
N CYS A 641 -12.91 -23.35 -0.04
CA CYS A 641 -12.05 -22.79 -1.08
C CYS A 641 -11.80 -23.86 -2.14
N LEU A 642 -12.23 -23.60 -3.37
CA LEU A 642 -11.95 -24.46 -4.52
C LEU A 642 -10.81 -23.85 -5.33
N GLN A 643 -9.80 -24.65 -5.69
CA GLN A 643 -8.71 -24.23 -6.55
C GLN A 643 -8.52 -25.17 -7.72
N TYR A 644 -8.16 -24.59 -8.86
CA TYR A 644 -7.85 -25.34 -10.06
C TYR A 644 -6.95 -24.56 -11.02
N GLU A 645 -6.38 -25.27 -11.99
CA GLU A 645 -5.61 -24.68 -13.06
C GLU A 645 -6.39 -24.78 -14.38
N TYR A 646 -6.41 -23.69 -15.15
CA TYR A 646 -7.05 -23.64 -16.46
C TYR A 646 -6.00 -23.69 -17.57
N ILE A 647 -6.08 -24.70 -18.41
CA ILE A 647 -5.17 -24.87 -19.55
C ILE A 647 -5.59 -23.93 -20.68
N GLY A 648 -4.99 -22.73 -20.72
CA GLY A 648 -5.20 -21.75 -21.78
C GLY A 648 -4.87 -20.31 -21.37
N ALA A 649 -5.35 -19.34 -22.13
CA ALA A 649 -5.18 -17.93 -21.77
C ALA A 649 -6.00 -17.59 -20.50
N SER A 650 -5.37 -16.95 -19.51
CA SER A 650 -5.98 -16.60 -18.22
C SER A 650 -7.32 -15.84 -18.35
N GLU A 651 -7.39 -14.88 -19.28
CA GLU A 651 -8.64 -14.14 -19.60
C GLU A 651 -9.81 -15.04 -19.98
N GLN A 652 -9.55 -16.13 -20.73
CA GLN A 652 -10.58 -17.10 -21.08
C GLN A 652 -11.01 -17.91 -19.86
N GLY A 653 -10.07 -18.27 -19.00
CA GLY A 653 -10.36 -18.95 -17.74
C GLY A 653 -11.24 -18.10 -16.82
N HIS A 654 -10.96 -16.80 -16.70
CA HIS A 654 -11.76 -15.89 -15.87
C HIS A 654 -13.18 -15.70 -16.41
N LYS A 655 -13.34 -15.61 -17.74
CA LYS A 655 -14.66 -15.54 -18.38
C LYS A 655 -15.47 -16.82 -18.16
N LEU A 656 -14.81 -17.98 -18.28
CA LEU A 656 -15.43 -19.28 -18.03
C LEU A 656 -15.89 -19.39 -16.58
N LEU A 657 -14.99 -19.10 -15.63
CA LEU A 657 -15.28 -19.13 -14.21
C LEU A 657 -16.44 -18.21 -13.85
N LYS A 658 -16.43 -16.97 -14.36
CA LYS A 658 -17.52 -16.01 -14.11
C LYS A 658 -18.86 -16.55 -14.59
N LYS A 659 -18.91 -17.13 -15.80
CA LYS A 659 -20.12 -17.73 -16.36
C LYS A 659 -20.62 -18.89 -15.49
N ASP A 660 -19.72 -19.78 -15.08
CA ASP A 660 -20.08 -20.95 -14.27
C ASP A 660 -20.58 -20.53 -12.89
N LEU A 661 -19.96 -19.54 -12.25
CA LEU A 661 -20.40 -19.00 -10.97
C LEU A 661 -21.74 -18.27 -11.06
N GLU A 662 -22.00 -17.48 -12.11
CA GLU A 662 -23.30 -16.83 -12.32
C GLU A 662 -24.43 -17.84 -12.54
N GLY A 663 -24.15 -18.94 -13.24
CA GLY A 663 -25.09 -20.05 -13.41
C GLY A 663 -25.31 -20.80 -12.09
N PHE A 664 -24.22 -21.14 -11.39
CA PHE A 664 -24.26 -21.93 -10.17
C PHE A 664 -24.91 -21.19 -9.00
N ASN A 665 -24.63 -19.89 -8.84
CA ASN A 665 -25.26 -19.06 -7.80
C ASN A 665 -26.78 -18.97 -7.93
N LYS A 666 -27.36 -19.18 -9.12
CA LYS A 666 -28.82 -19.24 -9.30
C LYS A 666 -29.43 -20.55 -8.78
N LEU A 667 -28.62 -21.60 -8.67
CA LEU A 667 -29.02 -22.92 -8.16
C LEU A 667 -28.82 -23.04 -6.64
N LEU A 668 -27.98 -22.18 -6.05
CA LEU A 668 -27.68 -22.21 -4.64
C LEU A 668 -28.89 -21.78 -3.79
N PRO A 669 -29.14 -22.43 -2.65
CA PRO A 669 -30.17 -22.02 -1.72
C PRO A 669 -29.85 -20.67 -1.07
N LEU A 670 -30.87 -20.03 -0.50
CA LEU A 670 -30.71 -18.78 0.24
C LEU A 670 -29.68 -18.94 1.36
N GLY A 671 -28.74 -17.99 1.47
CA GLY A 671 -27.65 -18.03 2.44
C GLY A 671 -26.38 -18.75 1.96
N TYR A 672 -26.38 -19.30 0.74
CA TYR A 672 -25.20 -19.87 0.10
C TYR A 672 -24.73 -18.98 -1.05
N LYS A 673 -23.42 -18.86 -1.23
CA LYS A 673 -22.83 -18.01 -2.26
C LYS A 673 -21.49 -18.57 -2.72
N ALA A 674 -21.19 -18.48 -4.01
CA ALA A 674 -19.91 -18.82 -4.60
C ALA A 674 -19.31 -17.60 -5.32
N GLU A 675 -18.07 -17.25 -5.02
CA GLU A 675 -17.39 -16.06 -5.54
C GLU A 675 -15.98 -16.42 -5.99
N ALA A 676 -15.53 -15.85 -7.11
CA ALA A 676 -14.13 -15.96 -7.51
C ALA A 676 -13.29 -15.04 -6.61
N GLU A 677 -12.18 -15.56 -6.08
CA GLU A 677 -11.17 -14.70 -5.45
C GLU A 677 -10.36 -14.03 -6.57
N SER A 678 -10.53 -12.72 -6.74
CA SER A 678 -9.70 -11.93 -7.64
C SER A 678 -8.61 -11.22 -6.84
N ASP A 679 -7.41 -11.78 -6.81
CA ASP A 679 -6.22 -11.16 -6.19
C ASP A 679 -5.67 -9.97 -7.00
N ASN A 680 -6.15 -9.75 -8.22
CA ASN A 680 -5.75 -8.60 -9.00
C ASN A 680 -6.49 -7.35 -8.52
N TRP A 681 -5.79 -6.53 -7.73
CA TRP A 681 -6.00 -5.09 -7.76
C TRP A 681 -5.74 -4.61 -9.19
N SER A 682 -6.79 -4.65 -10.00
CA SER A 682 -6.85 -4.09 -11.33
C SER A 682 -7.70 -2.83 -11.26
N TRP A 683 -7.24 -1.77 -11.92
CA TRP A 683 -8.02 -0.57 -12.25
C TRP A 683 -9.38 -0.85 -12.95
N GLY A 684 -9.76 -2.11 -13.21
CA GLY A 684 -11.04 -2.52 -13.78
C GLY A 684 -12.12 -3.02 -12.79
N GLY A 685 -11.77 -3.59 -11.63
CA GLY A 685 -12.74 -4.31 -10.77
C GLY A 685 -13.57 -3.40 -9.86
N GLY A 686 -12.93 -2.40 -9.23
CA GLY A 686 -13.56 -1.37 -8.40
C GLY A 686 -13.73 -0.01 -9.11
N ALA A 687 -13.43 0.04 -10.40
CA ALA A 687 -13.23 1.24 -11.22
C ALA A 687 -14.36 2.27 -11.14
N ASN A 688 -15.60 1.81 -10.93
CA ASN A 688 -16.76 2.68 -10.82
C ASN A 688 -16.67 3.67 -9.65
N LYS A 689 -15.98 3.37 -8.55
CA LYS A 689 -15.83 4.33 -7.43
C LYS A 689 -14.80 5.42 -7.76
N GLN A 690 -13.65 5.06 -8.33
CA GLN A 690 -12.55 6.00 -8.57
C GLN A 690 -12.85 7.01 -9.71
N TYR A 691 -13.48 6.57 -10.80
CA TYR A 691 -13.89 7.50 -11.87
C TYR A 691 -14.99 8.48 -11.42
N ARG A 692 -15.88 8.06 -10.51
CA ARG A 692 -16.86 8.95 -9.88
C ARG A 692 -16.18 10.04 -9.06
N LEU A 693 -15.14 9.70 -8.32
CA LEU A 693 -14.36 10.68 -7.54
C LEU A 693 -13.67 11.71 -8.45
N LEU A 694 -13.10 11.29 -9.58
CA LEU A 694 -12.50 12.22 -10.55
C LEU A 694 -13.53 13.17 -11.16
N LEU A 695 -14.75 12.69 -11.44
CA LEU A 695 -15.86 13.53 -11.90
C LEU A 695 -16.24 14.58 -10.84
N ILE A 696 -16.23 14.20 -9.56
CA ILE A 696 -16.45 15.13 -8.45
C ILE A 696 -15.35 16.21 -8.41
N VAL A 697 -14.07 15.88 -8.64
CA VAL A 697 -12.97 16.89 -8.74
C VAL A 697 -13.34 17.94 -9.79
N ILE A 698 -13.68 17.47 -10.99
CA ILE A 698 -13.96 18.33 -12.14
C ILE A 698 -15.20 19.18 -11.85
N ALA A 699 -16.22 18.62 -11.21
CA ALA A 699 -17.43 19.34 -10.82
C ALA A 699 -17.12 20.46 -9.81
N ILE A 700 -16.32 20.18 -8.78
CA ILE A 700 -15.90 21.20 -7.79
C ILE A 700 -15.14 22.34 -8.47
N ILE A 701 -14.17 22.02 -9.33
CA ILE A 701 -13.40 23.02 -10.09
C ILE A 701 -14.35 23.83 -11.00
N PHE A 702 -15.31 23.17 -11.66
CA PHE A 702 -16.29 23.81 -12.52
C PHE A 702 -17.14 24.83 -11.75
N PHE A 703 -17.69 24.46 -10.60
CA PHE A 703 -18.55 25.34 -9.81
C PHE A 703 -17.77 26.54 -9.24
N ILE A 704 -16.59 26.32 -8.66
CA ILE A 704 -15.78 27.41 -8.08
C ILE A 704 -15.42 28.43 -9.17
N THR A 705 -14.96 27.96 -10.33
CA THR A 705 -14.57 28.85 -11.44
C THR A 705 -15.78 29.50 -12.12
N SER A 706 -16.93 28.81 -12.17
CA SER A 706 -18.19 29.38 -12.70
C SER A 706 -18.67 30.54 -11.86
N ILE A 707 -18.65 30.38 -10.52
CA ILE A 707 -19.00 31.44 -9.56
C ILE A 707 -18.05 32.62 -9.71
N LEU A 708 -16.73 32.37 -9.80
CA LEU A 708 -15.73 33.44 -9.94
C LEU A 708 -15.95 34.29 -11.21
N PHE A 709 -16.18 33.63 -12.35
CA PHE A 709 -16.27 34.31 -13.64
C PHE A 709 -17.68 34.77 -14.00
N ASN A 710 -18.69 34.33 -13.24
CA ASN A 710 -20.10 34.47 -13.59
C ASN A 710 -20.36 33.99 -15.03
N SER A 711 -19.82 32.80 -15.38
CA SER A 711 -19.86 32.25 -16.73
C SER A 711 -19.71 30.74 -16.73
N LEU A 712 -20.54 30.02 -17.50
CA LEU A 712 -20.44 28.57 -17.67
C LEU A 712 -19.43 28.14 -18.76
N LYS A 713 -18.99 29.07 -19.62
CA LYS A 713 -18.10 28.74 -20.77
C LYS A 713 -16.62 28.81 -20.43
N GLN A 714 -16.23 29.77 -19.58
CA GLN A 714 -14.84 29.95 -19.18
C GLN A 714 -14.29 28.81 -18.29
N PRO A 715 -15.07 28.25 -17.34
CA PRO A 715 -14.70 27.05 -16.58
C PRO A 715 -14.32 25.85 -17.45
N LEU A 716 -15.05 25.61 -18.55
CA LEU A 716 -14.74 24.52 -19.47
C LEU A 716 -13.34 24.69 -20.08
N ALA A 717 -12.97 25.92 -20.47
CA ALA A 717 -11.64 26.20 -21.01
C ALA A 717 -10.51 25.91 -20.01
N ILE A 718 -10.79 26.08 -18.71
CA ILE A 718 -9.85 25.76 -17.63
C ILE A 718 -9.72 24.25 -17.45
N ILE A 719 -10.84 23.53 -17.41
CA ILE A 719 -10.87 22.07 -17.22
C ILE A 719 -10.14 21.37 -18.37
N PHE A 720 -10.26 21.86 -19.60
CA PHE A 720 -9.52 21.33 -20.76
C PHE A 720 -8.00 21.51 -20.69
N VAL A 721 -7.47 22.33 -19.77
CA VAL A 721 -6.02 22.42 -19.52
C VAL A 721 -5.53 21.26 -18.64
N ILE A 722 -6.38 20.66 -17.81
CA ILE A 722 -6.01 19.57 -16.91
C ILE A 722 -5.49 18.34 -17.69
N PRO A 723 -6.17 17.81 -18.73
CA PRO A 723 -5.64 16.68 -19.51
C PRO A 723 -4.24 16.94 -20.10
N ILE A 724 -3.94 18.19 -20.48
CA ILE A 724 -2.63 18.57 -21.03
C ILE A 724 -1.54 18.37 -19.98
N SER A 725 -1.84 18.72 -18.72
CA SER A 725 -0.90 18.49 -17.62
C SER A 725 -0.69 16.99 -17.36
N TYR A 726 -1.74 16.17 -17.49
CA TYR A 726 -1.62 14.71 -17.34
C TYR A 726 -0.76 14.05 -18.41
N ILE A 727 -0.67 14.60 -19.63
CA ILE A 727 0.32 14.15 -20.62
C ILE A 727 1.73 14.20 -20.03
N GLY A 728 2.05 15.24 -19.26
CA GLY A 728 3.35 15.38 -18.60
C GLY A 728 3.58 14.31 -17.54
N VAL A 729 2.55 13.99 -16.74
CA VAL A 729 2.63 12.93 -15.75
C VAL A 729 2.85 11.58 -16.42
N PHE A 730 2.05 11.25 -17.43
CA PHE A 730 2.14 10.00 -18.19
C PHE A 730 3.53 9.80 -18.80
N LEU A 731 4.08 10.84 -19.44
CA LEU A 731 5.41 10.79 -20.02
C LEU A 731 6.51 10.64 -18.97
N THR A 732 6.40 11.32 -17.83
CA THR A 732 7.37 11.22 -16.74
C THR A 732 7.37 9.82 -16.11
N PHE A 733 6.21 9.27 -15.80
CA PHE A 733 6.12 7.91 -15.24
C PHE A 733 6.70 6.86 -16.22
N TYR A 734 6.43 7.04 -17.51
CA TYR A 734 6.99 6.19 -18.55
C TYR A 734 8.52 6.32 -18.66
N TRP A 735 9.06 7.55 -18.73
CA TRP A 735 10.50 7.77 -18.94
C TRP A 735 11.31 7.34 -17.71
N PHE A 736 10.86 7.69 -16.51
CA PHE A 736 11.54 7.30 -15.28
C PHE A 736 11.27 5.85 -14.85
N LYS A 737 10.43 5.11 -15.60
CA LYS A 737 9.99 3.74 -15.30
C LYS A 737 9.52 3.62 -13.85
N LEU A 738 8.59 4.48 -13.47
CA LEU A 738 8.03 4.52 -12.11
C LEU A 738 6.76 3.70 -12.05
N ASN A 739 6.50 3.06 -10.91
CA ASN A 739 5.21 2.43 -10.64
C ASN A 739 4.17 3.51 -10.27
N PHE A 740 2.92 3.29 -10.66
CA PHE A 740 1.82 4.16 -10.24
C PHE A 740 1.30 3.73 -8.87
N ASP A 741 1.78 4.42 -7.84
CA ASP A 741 1.54 4.12 -6.44
C ASP A 741 0.81 5.28 -5.72
N GLN A 742 0.87 5.32 -4.39
CA GLN A 742 0.25 6.39 -3.59
C GLN A 742 0.86 7.76 -3.88
N GLY A 743 2.18 7.85 -4.08
CA GLY A 743 2.87 9.09 -4.42
C GLY A 743 2.47 9.58 -5.81
N GLY A 744 2.40 8.67 -6.77
CA GLY A 744 1.90 8.96 -8.10
C GLY A 744 0.44 9.43 -8.08
N PHE A 745 -0.41 8.76 -7.33
CA PHE A 745 -1.81 9.16 -7.18
C PHE A 745 -1.96 10.54 -6.53
N ALA A 746 -1.20 10.84 -5.47
CA ALA A 746 -1.16 12.15 -4.85
C ALA A 746 -0.72 13.24 -5.84
N SER A 747 0.24 12.95 -6.74
CA SER A 747 0.65 13.88 -7.81
C SER A 747 -0.49 14.21 -8.77
N PHE A 748 -1.32 13.24 -9.15
CA PHE A 748 -2.46 13.44 -10.06
C PHE A 748 -3.53 14.35 -9.48
N ILE A 749 -3.86 14.16 -8.20
CA ILE A 749 -4.84 14.99 -7.49
C ILE A 749 -4.30 16.40 -7.30
N LEU A 750 -3.06 16.53 -6.83
CA LEU A 750 -2.46 17.83 -6.56
C LEU A 750 -2.35 18.66 -7.85
N LEU A 751 -2.00 18.01 -8.97
CA LEU A 751 -1.87 18.65 -10.27
C LEU A 751 -3.20 19.19 -10.82
N CYS A 752 -4.33 18.53 -10.56
CA CYS A 752 -5.67 19.06 -10.92
C CYS A 752 -5.87 20.49 -10.39
N GLY A 753 -5.48 20.73 -9.14
CA GLY A 753 -5.58 22.05 -8.52
C GLY A 753 -4.55 23.04 -9.05
N ILE A 754 -3.26 22.68 -8.98
CA ILE A 754 -2.18 23.65 -9.24
C ILE A 754 -2.19 24.13 -10.69
N THR A 755 -2.52 23.26 -11.64
CA THR A 755 -2.49 23.60 -13.08
C THR A 755 -3.58 24.60 -13.48
N VAL A 756 -4.71 24.55 -12.78
CA VAL A 756 -5.83 25.46 -12.97
C VAL A 756 -5.50 26.87 -12.48
N ASN A 757 -4.65 27.02 -11.47
CA ASN A 757 -4.30 28.32 -10.87
C ASN A 757 -3.81 29.34 -11.91
N ALA A 758 -2.85 28.94 -12.76
CA ALA A 758 -2.31 29.79 -13.82
C ALA A 758 -3.40 30.29 -14.79
N SER A 759 -4.31 29.40 -15.17
CA SER A 759 -5.44 29.70 -16.06
C SER A 759 -6.42 30.68 -15.40
N ILE A 760 -6.73 30.50 -14.10
CA ILE A 760 -7.60 31.39 -13.33
C ILE A 760 -7.05 32.81 -13.32
N TYR A 761 -5.75 32.97 -13.03
CA TYR A 761 -5.13 34.30 -12.94
C TYR A 761 -5.18 35.09 -14.26
N ILE A 762 -4.92 34.42 -15.39
CA ILE A 762 -4.96 35.06 -16.73
C ILE A 762 -6.39 35.43 -17.11
N LEU A 763 -7.35 34.51 -16.90
CA LEU A 763 -8.76 34.74 -17.26
C LEU A 763 -9.42 35.81 -16.40
N ASN A 764 -9.11 35.87 -15.10
CA ASN A 764 -9.61 36.93 -14.23
C ASN A 764 -9.13 38.31 -14.69
N GLU A 765 -7.84 38.45 -15.01
CA GLU A 765 -7.28 39.71 -15.53
C GLU A 765 -7.85 40.05 -16.91
N TYR A 766 -8.07 39.06 -17.77
CA TYR A 766 -8.72 39.23 -19.06
C TYR A 766 -10.13 39.80 -18.92
N ASN A 767 -10.95 39.23 -18.03
CA ASN A 767 -12.29 39.73 -17.75
C ASN A 767 -12.26 41.14 -17.14
N ALA A 768 -11.31 41.42 -16.24
CA ALA A 768 -11.14 42.74 -15.65
C ALA A 768 -10.77 43.80 -16.71
N ILE A 769 -9.88 43.48 -17.66
CA ILE A 769 -9.50 44.37 -18.76
C ILE A 769 -10.67 44.59 -19.72
N ARG A 770 -11.45 43.53 -20.02
CA ARG A 770 -12.66 43.66 -20.87
C ARG A 770 -13.72 44.57 -20.25
N LYS A 771 -13.91 44.50 -18.93
CA LYS A 771 -14.83 45.39 -18.20
C LYS A 771 -14.33 46.85 -18.19
N ARG A 772 -13.01 47.08 -18.04
CA ARG A 772 -12.42 48.43 -18.03
C ARG A 772 -12.34 49.08 -19.41
N PHE A 773 -12.11 48.30 -20.46
CA PHE A 773 -11.90 48.80 -21.83
C PHE A 773 -12.83 48.07 -22.81
N THR A 774 -14.06 48.55 -22.93
CA THR A 774 -15.12 47.93 -23.75
C THR A 774 -14.82 47.97 -25.25
N ARG A 775 -14.08 48.98 -25.73
CA ARG A 775 -13.71 49.14 -27.16
C ARG A 775 -12.46 48.35 -27.59
N LEU A 776 -11.80 47.62 -26.67
CA LEU A 776 -10.57 46.88 -26.99
C LEU A 776 -10.90 45.54 -27.66
N SER A 777 -10.19 45.21 -28.74
CA SER A 777 -10.38 43.91 -29.41
C SER A 777 -10.04 42.74 -28.47
N LEU A 778 -10.81 41.64 -28.55
CA LEU A 778 -10.69 40.47 -27.67
C LEU A 778 -9.25 39.95 -27.59
N LEU A 779 -8.56 39.89 -28.72
CA LEU A 779 -7.17 39.43 -28.79
C LEU A 779 -6.21 40.41 -28.09
N ARG A 780 -6.37 41.73 -28.30
CA ARG A 780 -5.52 42.73 -27.64
C ARG A 780 -5.74 42.74 -26.13
N ALA A 781 -6.99 42.54 -25.68
CA ALA A 781 -7.32 42.41 -24.27
C ALA A 781 -6.65 41.19 -23.63
N TYR A 782 -6.68 40.03 -24.31
CA TYR A 782 -6.02 38.81 -23.84
C TYR A 782 -4.50 38.97 -23.78
N VAL A 783 -3.86 39.47 -24.84
CA VAL A 783 -2.40 39.70 -24.85
C VAL A 783 -1.97 40.68 -23.76
N LYS A 784 -2.80 41.69 -23.45
CA LYS A 784 -2.54 42.62 -22.34
C LYS A 784 -2.66 41.94 -20.97
N ALA A 785 -3.67 41.08 -20.78
CA ALA A 785 -3.83 40.27 -19.57
C ALA A 785 -2.63 39.32 -19.39
N TRP A 786 -2.28 38.58 -20.44
CA TRP A 786 -1.14 37.68 -20.50
C TRP A 786 0.16 38.37 -20.10
N ASN A 787 0.51 39.48 -20.75
CA ASN A 787 1.75 40.21 -20.47
C ASN A 787 1.82 40.75 -19.04
N THR A 788 0.67 40.95 -18.38
CA THR A 788 0.61 41.41 -16.99
C THR A 788 0.86 40.27 -16.01
N LYS A 789 0.37 39.06 -16.32
CA LYS A 789 0.34 37.92 -15.38
C LYS A 789 1.36 36.81 -15.68
N VAL A 790 1.92 36.74 -16.88
CA VAL A 790 2.85 35.67 -17.28
C VAL A 790 4.11 35.62 -16.41
N ILE A 791 4.65 36.77 -15.99
CA ILE A 791 5.86 36.83 -15.18
C ILE A 791 5.63 36.20 -13.79
N PRO A 792 4.65 36.65 -12.99
CA PRO A 792 4.38 36.01 -11.71
C PRO A 792 3.96 34.54 -11.84
N ILE A 793 3.19 34.16 -12.87
CA ILE A 793 2.81 32.74 -13.11
C ILE A 793 4.04 31.88 -13.42
N PHE A 794 4.97 32.38 -14.24
CA PHE A 794 6.20 31.66 -14.53
C PHE A 794 7.07 31.55 -13.28
N LEU A 795 7.11 32.60 -12.44
CA LEU A 795 7.81 32.58 -11.17
C LEU A 795 7.27 31.50 -10.25
N THR A 796 5.95 31.39 -10.11
CA THR A 796 5.33 30.35 -9.28
C THR A 796 5.64 28.96 -9.83
N VAL A 797 5.40 28.70 -11.13
CA VAL A 797 5.64 27.35 -11.69
C VAL A 797 7.10 26.93 -11.57
N VAL A 798 8.06 27.80 -11.87
CA VAL A 798 9.49 27.47 -11.71
C VAL A 798 9.84 27.29 -10.23
N SER A 799 9.30 28.12 -9.34
CA SER A 799 9.47 27.97 -7.90
C SER A 799 8.96 26.61 -7.42
N THR A 800 7.75 26.22 -7.82
CA THR A 800 7.18 24.90 -7.49
C THR A 800 8.05 23.76 -8.03
N ILE A 801 8.51 23.84 -9.28
CA ILE A 801 9.41 22.83 -9.87
C ILE A 801 10.71 22.72 -9.06
N LEU A 802 11.37 23.84 -8.76
CA LEU A 802 12.60 23.87 -7.99
C LEU A 802 12.40 23.32 -6.56
N GLY A 803 11.23 23.58 -5.96
CA GLY A 803 10.89 23.08 -4.63
C GLY A 803 10.62 21.58 -4.57
N PHE A 804 10.35 20.93 -5.70
CA PHE A 804 10.22 19.47 -5.79
C PHE A 804 11.53 18.76 -6.15
N ILE A 805 12.56 19.48 -6.62
CA ILE A 805 13.86 18.86 -7.00
C ILE A 805 14.51 18.09 -5.85
N PRO A 806 14.56 18.59 -4.60
CA PRO A 806 15.21 17.85 -3.50
C PRO A 806 14.58 16.48 -3.21
N PHE A 807 13.31 16.28 -3.56
CA PHE A 807 12.60 15.01 -3.43
C PHE A 807 12.90 14.01 -4.55
N MET A 808 13.52 14.47 -5.64
CA MET A 808 14.03 13.62 -6.71
C MET A 808 15.51 13.25 -6.51
N VAL A 809 16.22 13.96 -5.63
CA VAL A 809 17.66 13.77 -5.42
C VAL A 809 17.87 12.83 -4.23
N GLY A 810 18.41 11.64 -4.50
CA GLY A 810 18.74 10.59 -3.54
C GLY A 810 19.39 9.40 -4.23
N ALA A 811 20.14 8.58 -3.50
CA ALA A 811 20.78 7.38 -4.04
C ALA A 811 19.76 6.32 -4.52
N GLU A 812 18.54 6.35 -3.97
CA GLU A 812 17.46 5.41 -4.24
C GLU A 812 16.15 6.15 -4.52
N LYS A 813 15.32 5.58 -5.40
CA LYS A 813 13.99 6.12 -5.73
C LYS A 813 13.04 5.75 -4.60
N GLU A 814 12.92 6.61 -3.61
CA GLU A 814 11.99 6.37 -2.50
C GLU A 814 10.55 6.30 -2.99
N GLY A 815 9.83 5.29 -2.48
CA GLY A 815 8.52 4.87 -2.98
C GLY A 815 7.52 6.02 -3.10
N PHE A 816 7.28 6.77 -2.03
CA PHE A 816 6.28 7.85 -2.06
C PHE A 816 6.76 9.16 -2.70
N TRP A 817 7.97 9.60 -2.36
CA TRP A 817 8.46 10.95 -2.65
C TRP A 817 8.84 11.17 -4.11
N PHE A 818 9.53 10.18 -4.68
CA PHE A 818 10.06 10.31 -6.03
C PHE A 818 8.92 10.36 -7.06
N PRO A 819 7.91 9.46 -7.03
CA PRO A 819 6.76 9.54 -7.94
C PRO A 819 5.91 10.79 -7.73
N LEU A 820 5.74 11.24 -6.49
CA LEU A 820 5.04 12.49 -6.19
C LEU A 820 5.72 13.68 -6.87
N ALA A 821 7.03 13.85 -6.66
CA ALA A 821 7.81 14.97 -7.19
C ALA A 821 7.98 14.90 -8.72
N ALA A 822 8.32 13.74 -9.26
CA ALA A 822 8.48 13.55 -10.69
C ALA A 822 7.15 13.80 -11.43
N GLY A 823 6.04 13.25 -10.92
CA GLY A 823 4.70 13.45 -11.47
C GLY A 823 4.28 14.92 -11.49
N THR A 824 4.42 15.61 -10.36
CA THR A 824 4.07 17.04 -10.28
C THR A 824 4.95 17.90 -11.18
N ILE A 825 6.27 17.68 -11.22
CA ILE A 825 7.19 18.42 -12.11
C ILE A 825 6.83 18.21 -13.57
N GLY A 826 6.66 16.95 -14.00
CA GLY A 826 6.29 16.63 -15.38
C GLY A 826 4.97 17.28 -15.78
N GLY A 827 3.98 17.20 -14.90
CA GLY A 827 2.69 17.82 -15.10
C GLY A 827 2.72 19.34 -15.17
N LEU A 828 3.50 19.99 -14.30
CA LEU A 828 3.66 21.45 -14.27
C LEU A 828 4.37 21.97 -15.52
N VAL A 829 5.42 21.30 -16.00
CA VAL A 829 6.11 21.65 -17.25
C VAL A 829 5.12 21.63 -18.42
N MET A 830 4.31 20.58 -18.54
CA MET A 830 3.28 20.51 -19.58
C MET A 830 2.13 21.49 -19.38
N SER A 831 1.80 21.85 -18.13
CA SER A 831 0.77 22.85 -17.82
C SER A 831 1.12 24.24 -18.35
N VAL A 832 2.41 24.64 -18.34
CA VAL A 832 2.86 25.92 -18.92
C VAL A 832 2.58 25.96 -20.42
N ILE A 833 2.81 24.83 -21.11
CA ILE A 833 2.49 24.69 -22.54
C ILE A 833 0.98 24.78 -22.74
N GLY A 834 0.19 24.11 -21.87
CA GLY A 834 -1.26 24.19 -21.83
C GLY A 834 -1.79 25.63 -21.76
N VAL A 835 -1.26 26.40 -20.80
CA VAL A 835 -1.62 27.80 -20.56
C VAL A 835 -1.16 28.71 -21.70
N PHE A 836 0.04 28.48 -22.26
CA PHE A 836 0.60 29.30 -23.34
C PHE A 836 -0.11 29.10 -24.68
N VAL A 837 -0.41 27.85 -25.05
CA VAL A 837 -0.89 27.45 -26.38
C VAL A 837 -2.40 27.25 -26.41
N PHE A 838 -2.97 26.52 -25.45
CA PHE A 838 -4.34 26.01 -25.54
C PHE A 838 -5.37 26.94 -24.89
N LEU A 839 -5.04 27.56 -23.76
CA LEU A 839 -5.91 28.54 -23.10
C LEU A 839 -6.40 29.67 -24.05
N PRO A 840 -5.56 30.33 -24.89
CA PRO A 840 -6.05 31.34 -25.82
C PRO A 840 -6.95 30.76 -26.92
N VAL A 841 -6.71 29.52 -27.38
CA VAL A 841 -7.48 28.86 -28.44
C VAL A 841 -8.90 28.52 -27.98
N LEU A 842 -9.05 28.11 -26.72
CA LEU A 842 -10.34 27.75 -26.14
C LEU A 842 -11.18 28.96 -25.74
N THR A 843 -10.54 30.10 -25.46
CA THR A 843 -11.19 31.29 -24.89
C THR A 843 -11.54 32.35 -25.94
N LEU A 844 -10.75 32.47 -27.00
CA LEU A 844 -10.97 33.46 -28.06
C LEU A 844 -11.87 32.89 -29.19
N LYS A 845 -12.90 33.66 -29.60
CA LYS A 845 -13.74 33.28 -30.75
C LYS A 845 -12.97 33.38 -32.07
N LYS A 846 -13.41 32.58 -33.07
CA LYS A 846 -12.91 32.61 -34.46
C LYS A 846 -12.95 34.07 -34.95
N LEU A 847 -11.80 34.63 -35.29
CA LEU A 847 -11.69 35.93 -35.95
C LEU A 847 -12.28 35.76 -37.36
N THR A 848 -13.56 36.05 -37.53
CA THR A 848 -14.11 36.35 -38.85
C THR A 848 -13.42 37.62 -39.35
N LYS A 849 -12.83 37.55 -40.54
CA LYS A 849 -12.26 38.71 -41.23
C LYS A 849 -13.35 39.80 -41.26
N LEU A 850 -13.05 40.94 -40.66
CA LEU A 850 -13.53 42.23 -41.14
C LEU A 850 -12.48 42.69 -42.15
#